data_AF-A3LXF0-F1
#
_entry.id   AF-A3LXF0-F1
#
_cell.length_a   1.000
_cell.length_b   1.000
_cell.length_c   1.000
_cell.angle_alpha   90.00
_cell.angle_beta   90.00
_cell.angle_gamma   90.00
#
_symmetry.space_group_name_H-M   'P 1'
#
loop_
_entity.id
_entity.type
_entity.pdbx_description
1 polymer ?
#
loop_
_entity_poly.entity_id
_entity_poly.type
_entity_poly.pdbx_seq_one_letter_code
_entity_poly.pdbx_strand_id
1 'polypeptide(L)'
;MSKSSKVGMTDVSVPKSAVLKKRNQREVEAEVDESSEEEFEMDGLLDAEASEDDEEDEENSEDDEEEDSDKELNELLGEEEDPSDYDSENFSDEPQESDTRSITDAISGVKIRSLSDISSQDKQEFHTKYSDGSERIIKPEIEPVYDSDDSDAENFNTIGDIPLSAYDEMPHLGYDINGKRIMRPAKGSALDQLLESIDLPQGWTGLLDQNTGSSLNLTDEELELIRKIQQQENTDANIDPYEATIEWFTSKVEVMPLTAVPEPKRRFVPSKHEAKRVMKIVRAIREGRIIPPSKVKEQIEEERLNYDLWNDDDIAVEDHIMNLRAPKLPPPTNEESYNPPEEYLLTEEEKKQWESLDPADRERNFLPQKFGALRKVPGYQESVRERFERCLDLYLAPRVRHNKLNIDPESLIPELPSPKDLRPFPIRCSTVYQGHTDKIRTISIDPQGLWLATGSDDGSVRIWEILTGRQVFNVQLINKEINDEDHIESLEWNPDSQTGILAVCAGENIYLVVPPIFGFDIENMGRLRIESGWGYDTFGNKTKEEKFKNDEGNEDEDDEDDSATSTAVKKDVARWFPPNQEQTKLGISAIIQCRKTVKKVSWHRKGDYFVTVSPDSKNTAVLIHQLSKHLSQSPFKKSKGIIMDAKFHPFKPQLFVASQRQVRIYDLAQQVLVKKLMPGVRLLSTIDIHPRGDNLLASSYDKRVLWHDLDLSATPYKTLRYHEKAVRSIKFHKGNLPLFASASDDGNIHIFHGTVYDDLMTNPLLVPLKKLTGHKIVNSIGILDLIWHPKEAWLFSAGADGTARLWTT
;
A
#
# COMPACT_ATOMS: atom_id res chain seq x y z
N MET A 1 77.61 32.64 -0.17
CA MET A 1 77.71 33.29 -1.51
C MET A 1 77.41 32.24 -2.57
N SER A 2 76.74 32.61 -3.67
CA SER A 2 76.12 31.66 -4.63
C SER A 2 74.98 30.85 -3.97
N LYS A 3 73.80 30.71 -4.62
CA LYS A 3 73.38 29.72 -5.63
C LYS A 3 73.26 28.27 -5.14
N SER A 4 72.15 27.65 -5.56
CA SER A 4 71.96 26.22 -5.90
C SER A 4 72.16 25.12 -4.83
N SER A 5 71.01 24.59 -4.40
CA SER A 5 70.61 23.17 -4.53
C SER A 5 71.10 22.07 -3.56
N LYS A 6 70.16 21.15 -3.31
CA LYS A 6 70.29 19.72 -2.95
C LYS A 6 70.65 19.29 -1.51
N VAL A 7 69.69 18.55 -0.95
CA VAL A 7 69.81 17.29 -0.16
C VAL A 7 70.08 17.37 1.35
N GLY A 8 69.19 16.70 2.10
CA GLY A 8 69.38 16.20 3.47
C GLY A 8 68.90 17.14 4.58
N MET A 9 68.46 16.67 5.76
CA MET A 9 67.95 15.34 6.17
C MET A 9 67.40 15.47 7.62
N THR A 10 66.39 14.68 8.03
CA THR A 10 66.07 14.26 9.42
C THR A 10 65.84 15.28 10.57
N ASP A 11 64.63 15.20 11.16
CA ASP A 11 64.32 15.13 12.61
C ASP A 11 64.42 16.40 13.51
N VAL A 12 63.54 16.67 14.52
CA VAL A 12 62.25 16.06 14.99
C VAL A 12 61.50 17.04 15.95
N SER A 13 60.18 16.88 16.18
CA SER A 13 59.34 17.45 17.30
C SER A 13 58.97 18.97 17.28
N VAL A 14 57.87 19.55 17.86
CA VAL A 14 56.45 19.21 18.25
C VAL A 14 55.83 20.42 19.04
N PRO A 15 54.50 20.68 19.21
CA PRO A 15 53.28 20.54 18.39
C PRO A 15 52.37 21.82 18.38
N LYS A 16 51.12 21.77 17.83
CA LYS A 16 49.83 22.38 18.31
C LYS A 16 48.85 22.92 17.23
N SER A 17 47.58 22.66 17.53
CA SER A 17 46.25 23.23 17.17
C SER A 17 46.12 24.76 16.90
N ALA A 18 45.05 25.30 16.28
CA ALA A 18 43.94 24.74 15.48
C ALA A 18 42.97 25.83 14.90
N VAL A 19 42.19 25.46 13.85
CA VAL A 19 40.80 25.89 13.54
C VAL A 19 40.52 27.33 12.98
N LEU A 20 39.38 27.43 12.25
CA LEU A 20 38.66 28.59 11.68
C LEU A 20 39.35 29.44 10.58
N LYS A 21 38.82 29.34 9.35
CA LYS A 21 39.22 30.15 8.18
C LYS A 21 38.13 31.16 7.77
N LYS A 22 38.41 32.46 7.93
CA LYS A 22 37.96 33.48 6.96
C LYS A 22 38.93 33.53 5.77
N ARG A 23 38.45 33.98 4.61
CA ARG A 23 39.27 34.67 3.58
C ARG A 23 39.41 36.14 4.03
N ASN A 24 40.52 36.86 3.86
CA ASN A 24 41.83 36.57 3.25
C ASN A 24 42.94 37.41 3.95
N GLN A 25 44.18 36.89 3.98
CA GLN A 25 45.49 37.61 3.91
C GLN A 25 45.76 38.75 4.93
N ARG A 26 46.62 38.56 5.95
CA ARG A 26 48.13 38.71 5.98
C ARG A 26 48.60 40.19 5.93
N GLU A 27 49.55 40.69 6.75
CA GLU A 27 50.54 40.03 7.63
C GLU A 27 51.05 40.95 8.80
N VAL A 28 51.03 40.44 10.04
CA VAL A 28 51.92 40.63 11.23
C VAL A 28 52.60 41.99 11.56
N GLU A 29 52.35 42.54 12.77
CA GLU A 29 53.32 42.78 13.89
C GLU A 29 52.64 43.43 15.16
N ALA A 30 52.99 42.96 16.38
CA ALA A 30 52.97 43.58 17.75
C ALA A 30 51.84 44.57 18.23
N GLU A 31 51.43 44.72 19.50
CA GLU A 31 51.59 44.01 20.80
C GLU A 31 50.59 44.61 21.85
N VAL A 32 50.35 43.93 22.99
CA VAL A 32 49.85 44.47 24.30
C VAL A 32 48.37 44.92 24.48
N ASP A 33 47.65 44.08 25.23
CA ASP A 33 46.77 44.29 26.41
C ASP A 33 45.43 45.09 26.42
N GLU A 34 44.65 44.74 27.45
CA GLU A 34 43.26 45.09 27.75
C GLU A 34 43.12 46.39 28.56
N SER A 35 42.04 47.16 28.35
CA SER A 35 41.35 47.85 29.45
C SER A 35 39.94 48.32 29.06
N SER A 36 38.95 47.95 29.85
CA SER A 36 37.61 48.55 29.87
C SER A 36 37.63 49.85 30.69
N GLU A 37 36.97 50.90 30.21
CA GLU A 37 36.59 52.06 31.04
C GLU A 37 35.09 52.32 30.92
N GLU A 38 34.36 52.03 31.99
CA GLU A 38 32.96 52.44 32.18
C GLU A 38 32.96 53.85 32.80
N GLU A 39 32.39 54.86 32.11
CA GLU A 39 32.13 56.15 32.76
C GLU A 39 30.85 56.11 33.60
N PHE A 40 30.90 56.78 34.74
CA PHE A 40 30.04 56.51 35.89
C PHE A 40 29.25 57.76 36.27
N GLU A 41 27.98 57.86 35.86
CA GLU A 41 27.07 58.91 36.35
C GLU A 41 26.00 58.33 37.31
N MET A 42 25.75 59.08 38.39
CA MET A 42 24.91 58.65 39.52
C MET A 42 24.31 59.86 40.25
N ASP A 43 23.07 60.17 39.93
CA ASP A 43 22.05 60.86 40.73
C ASP A 43 20.74 60.10 40.43
N GLY A 44 19.78 59.83 41.32
CA GLY A 44 19.43 60.37 42.64
C GLY A 44 17.89 60.27 42.76
N LEU A 45 17.19 60.42 43.89
CA LEU A 45 17.58 60.58 45.30
C LEU A 45 16.27 60.56 46.15
N LEU A 46 16.12 59.63 47.10
CA LEU A 46 15.05 59.58 48.14
C LEU A 46 13.60 59.37 47.59
N ASP A 47 12.56 58.92 48.30
CA ASP A 47 12.23 58.46 49.69
C ASP A 47 11.11 57.37 49.55
N ALA A 48 10.60 56.61 50.53
CA ALA A 48 11.08 55.98 51.78
C ALA A 48 9.89 55.20 52.43
N GLU A 49 10.17 54.19 53.29
CA GLU A 49 9.22 53.43 54.18
C GLU A 49 8.20 52.50 53.45
N ALA A 50 8.25 51.16 53.60
CA ALA A 50 7.88 50.27 54.73
C ALA A 50 6.35 50.00 54.81
N SER A 51 5.82 48.79 55.05
CA SER A 51 6.28 47.63 55.87
C SER A 51 5.94 46.25 55.19
N GLU A 52 6.54 45.09 55.51
CA GLU A 52 6.23 44.10 56.61
C GLU A 52 4.74 43.66 56.62
N ASP A 53 4.30 42.39 56.72
CA ASP A 53 4.88 41.01 56.85
C ASP A 53 3.85 40.00 56.23
N ASP A 54 3.99 38.65 56.19
CA ASP A 54 4.95 37.70 55.54
C ASP A 54 4.31 36.26 55.57
N GLU A 55 4.90 35.23 54.90
CA GLU A 55 4.63 33.74 55.01
C GLU A 55 3.23 33.15 54.60
N GLU A 56 3.00 31.86 54.21
CA GLU A 56 3.71 30.76 53.49
C GLU A 56 2.69 29.59 53.20
N ASP A 57 3.05 28.54 52.42
CA ASP A 57 2.35 27.22 52.25
C ASP A 57 0.87 27.22 51.69
N GLU A 58 0.11 26.16 51.34
CA GLU A 58 0.14 24.66 51.16
C GLU A 58 -1.09 24.35 50.22
N GLU A 59 -1.25 23.41 49.26
CA GLU A 59 -0.39 22.47 48.49
C GLU A 59 -1.11 22.08 47.13
N ASN A 60 -1.08 20.81 46.65
CA ASN A 60 -1.47 20.34 45.29
C ASN A 60 -2.91 19.81 45.03
N SER A 61 -3.32 19.79 43.75
CA SER A 61 -3.94 18.68 42.97
C SER A 61 -4.29 19.19 41.53
N GLU A 62 -3.85 18.61 40.40
CA GLU A 62 -4.08 17.24 39.84
C GLU A 62 -5.60 17.01 39.60
N ASP A 63 -6.14 16.76 38.39
CA ASP A 63 -5.63 16.05 37.18
C ASP A 63 -6.28 16.55 35.84
N ASP A 64 -6.04 15.80 34.75
CA ASP A 64 -6.80 15.68 33.46
C ASP A 64 -6.55 16.70 32.32
N GLU A 65 -5.47 16.47 31.55
CA GLU A 65 -5.46 15.93 30.15
C GLU A 65 -6.79 15.82 29.35
N GLU A 66 -6.89 15.83 28.02
CA GLU A 66 -5.97 16.05 26.87
C GLU A 66 -6.82 16.50 25.63
N GLU A 67 -6.43 16.16 24.38
CA GLU A 67 -7.05 16.54 23.09
C GLU A 67 -6.84 18.04 22.72
N ASP A 68 -6.44 18.43 21.51
CA ASP A 68 -6.59 17.79 20.20
C ASP A 68 -5.51 18.33 19.21
N SER A 69 -4.67 17.48 18.62
CA SER A 69 -3.62 17.89 17.65
C SER A 69 -3.63 17.12 16.31
N ASP A 70 -4.60 16.23 16.10
CA ASP A 70 -4.69 15.32 14.93
C ASP A 70 -5.19 16.01 13.62
N LYS A 71 -5.07 17.34 13.52
CA LYS A 71 -5.70 18.14 12.43
C LYS A 71 -4.73 18.59 11.33
N GLU A 72 -3.51 19.03 11.65
CA GLU A 72 -2.57 19.57 10.66
C GLU A 72 -2.08 18.53 9.63
N LEU A 73 -2.17 17.23 9.92
CA LEU A 73 -1.65 16.17 9.03
C LEU A 73 -2.60 15.83 7.86
N ASN A 74 -3.90 16.13 7.97
CA ASN A 74 -4.88 15.82 6.93
C ASN A 74 -5.00 16.91 5.86
N GLU A 75 -4.43 18.10 6.09
CA GLU A 75 -4.59 19.29 5.23
C GLU A 75 -3.57 19.35 4.08
N LEU A 76 -2.62 18.42 4.02
CA LEU A 76 -1.49 18.39 3.07
C LEU A 76 -1.56 17.29 1.98
N LEU A 77 -2.68 16.56 1.87
CA LEU A 77 -2.79 15.38 1.00
C LEU A 77 -4.13 15.26 0.21
N GLY A 78 -4.89 16.36 0.07
CA GLY A 78 -6.19 16.39 -0.61
C GLY A 78 -6.27 17.37 -1.78
N GLU A 79 -5.69 17.03 -2.92
CA GLU A 79 -5.88 17.76 -4.20
C GLU A 79 -7.09 17.22 -5.01
N GLU A 80 -7.56 18.04 -5.95
CA GLU A 80 -8.54 17.79 -7.05
C GLU A 80 -10.07 18.04 -6.80
N GLU A 81 -10.72 18.58 -7.85
CA GLU A 81 -12.17 18.76 -8.14
C GLU A 81 -12.98 19.98 -7.58
N ASP A 82 -12.69 21.16 -8.16
CA ASP A 82 -13.56 22.25 -8.68
C ASP A 82 -14.60 23.08 -7.83
N PRO A 83 -14.81 24.39 -8.13
CA PRO A 83 -15.68 25.31 -7.36
C PRO A 83 -16.94 25.87 -8.08
N SER A 84 -17.95 26.34 -7.32
CA SER A 84 -18.95 27.33 -7.77
C SER A 84 -19.77 28.01 -6.64
N ASP A 85 -19.90 29.34 -6.73
CA ASP A 85 -21.13 30.17 -6.52
C ASP A 85 -21.69 30.59 -5.12
N TYR A 86 -21.48 31.90 -4.82
CA TYR A 86 -22.41 32.95 -4.29
C TYR A 86 -22.86 33.09 -2.80
N ASP A 87 -22.58 34.30 -2.26
CA ASP A 87 -23.42 35.22 -1.44
C ASP A 87 -23.94 34.88 -0.01
N SER A 88 -24.19 35.83 0.93
CA SER A 88 -23.77 37.25 1.15
C SER A 88 -24.33 37.80 2.50
N GLU A 89 -24.07 39.08 2.86
CA GLU A 89 -24.83 39.97 3.81
C GLU A 89 -24.77 39.70 5.36
N ASN A 90 -24.77 40.68 6.30
CA ASN A 90 -24.44 42.14 6.28
C ASN A 90 -24.41 42.82 7.70
N PHE A 91 -23.69 43.97 7.84
CA PHE A 91 -23.95 45.19 8.70
C PHE A 91 -24.03 45.12 10.27
N SER A 92 -23.80 46.19 11.10
CA SER A 92 -23.30 47.60 10.94
C SER A 92 -23.11 48.42 12.27
N ASP A 93 -22.68 49.71 12.14
CA ASP A 93 -22.89 50.92 13.01
C ASP A 93 -22.06 51.10 14.33
N GLU A 94 -21.70 52.30 14.86
CA GLU A 94 -21.51 53.70 14.35
C GLU A 94 -20.68 54.56 15.39
N PRO A 95 -20.04 55.71 15.03
CA PRO A 95 -19.18 56.53 15.93
C PRO A 95 -19.61 58.01 16.19
N GLN A 96 -18.81 58.78 16.96
CA GLN A 96 -18.96 60.23 17.32
C GLN A 96 -17.58 60.80 17.77
N GLU A 97 -17.20 62.10 17.75
CA GLU A 97 -17.70 63.37 17.13
C GLU A 97 -16.60 64.48 17.30
N SER A 98 -16.88 65.75 16.94
CA SER A 98 -16.19 67.03 17.31
C SER A 98 -14.92 67.44 16.49
N ASP A 99 -14.67 68.72 16.13
CA ASP A 99 -15.44 69.99 16.27
C ASP A 99 -14.96 71.06 15.25
N THR A 100 -15.82 72.02 14.84
CA THR A 100 -15.58 73.50 14.74
C THR A 100 -16.44 74.30 13.72
N ARG A 101 -17.27 75.23 14.26
CA ARG A 101 -17.35 76.71 14.01
C ARG A 101 -17.45 77.29 12.56
N SER A 102 -18.11 78.45 12.33
CA SER A 102 -19.06 79.23 13.15
C SER A 102 -19.79 80.35 12.37
N ILE A 103 -21.05 80.58 12.75
CA ILE A 103 -21.91 81.77 12.50
C ILE A 103 -21.15 83.11 12.38
N THR A 104 -21.45 83.91 11.33
CA THR A 104 -21.41 85.40 11.42
C THR A 104 -22.25 86.19 10.39
N ASP A 105 -23.02 85.56 9.49
CA ASP A 105 -23.75 86.24 8.40
C ASP A 105 -25.09 86.89 8.82
N ALA A 106 -25.12 87.54 9.99
CA ALA A 106 -26.36 88.06 10.58
C ALA A 106 -26.15 89.24 11.55
N ILE A 107 -25.75 90.42 11.05
CA ILE A 107 -26.32 91.71 11.50
C ILE A 107 -26.16 92.79 10.42
N SER A 108 -27.32 93.12 9.88
CA SER A 108 -27.64 94.16 8.91
C SER A 108 -27.30 95.60 9.35
N GLY A 109 -27.09 96.48 8.37
CA GLY A 109 -27.69 97.82 8.43
C GLY A 109 -26.80 99.05 8.22
N VAL A 110 -25.47 98.95 8.30
CA VAL A 110 -24.58 100.14 8.27
C VAL A 110 -23.76 100.23 6.98
N LYS A 111 -23.97 101.31 6.21
CA LYS A 111 -23.17 101.61 5.00
C LYS A 111 -21.76 102.07 5.37
N ILE A 112 -20.79 101.17 5.31
CA ILE A 112 -19.35 101.49 5.34
C ILE A 112 -18.77 101.24 3.93
N ARG A 113 -17.72 101.97 3.55
CA ARG A 113 -17.26 102.08 2.16
C ARG A 113 -16.35 100.93 1.75
N SER A 114 -16.43 100.57 0.47
CA SER A 114 -15.50 99.65 -0.20
C SER A 114 -14.05 100.16 -0.14
N LEU A 115 -13.12 99.23 0.08
CA LEU A 115 -11.67 99.42 -0.03
C LEU A 115 -11.11 98.46 -1.10
N SER A 116 -11.72 98.50 -2.29
CA SER A 116 -11.39 97.65 -3.45
C SER A 116 -10.28 98.21 -4.35
N ASP A 117 -9.65 99.32 -3.96
CA ASP A 117 -8.66 100.07 -4.75
C ASP A 117 -7.49 100.56 -3.87
N ILE A 118 -6.77 99.65 -3.22
CA ILE A 118 -5.43 99.94 -2.66
C ILE A 118 -4.45 98.89 -3.16
N SER A 119 -3.50 99.33 -3.99
CA SER A 119 -2.44 98.48 -4.52
C SER A 119 -1.35 98.21 -3.46
N SER A 120 -0.81 96.99 -3.56
CA SER A 120 0.41 96.51 -2.90
C SER A 120 1.49 97.55 -2.62
N GLN A 121 1.61 98.04 -1.37
CA GLN A 121 2.91 98.37 -0.75
C GLN A 121 2.86 98.62 0.78
N ASP A 122 1.85 99.30 1.33
CA ASP A 122 1.85 99.69 2.76
C ASP A 122 0.94 98.83 3.64
N LYS A 123 1.55 98.04 4.55
CA LYS A 123 0.84 97.36 5.66
C LYS A 123 0.57 98.34 6.80
N GLN A 124 -0.58 99.02 6.78
CA GLN A 124 -1.06 99.76 7.95
C GLN A 124 -1.84 98.83 8.88
N GLU A 125 -1.28 98.55 10.05
CA GLU A 125 -1.96 97.80 11.11
C GLU A 125 -3.18 98.60 11.63
N PHE A 126 -4.38 98.07 11.44
CA PHE A 126 -5.60 98.72 11.91
C PHE A 126 -5.75 98.52 13.42
N HIS A 127 -5.08 99.39 14.20
CA HIS A 127 -5.26 99.51 15.64
C HIS A 127 -6.66 100.02 15.97
N THR A 128 -7.52 99.08 16.32
CA THR A 128 -8.83 99.31 16.94
C THR A 128 -8.72 99.12 18.46
N LYS A 129 -9.84 99.12 19.18
CA LYS A 129 -9.85 98.82 20.61
C LYS A 129 -10.70 97.59 20.92
N TYR A 130 -10.23 96.79 21.86
CA TYR A 130 -11.06 95.80 22.56
C TYR A 130 -12.10 96.49 23.44
N SER A 131 -13.08 95.74 23.94
CA SER A 131 -14.18 96.23 24.79
C SER A 131 -13.72 96.79 26.15
N ASP A 132 -12.50 96.47 26.58
CA ASP A 132 -11.83 97.00 27.78
C ASP A 132 -11.00 98.28 27.51
N GLY A 133 -10.85 98.69 26.24
CA GLY A 133 -10.08 99.85 25.82
C GLY A 133 -8.62 99.59 25.45
N SER A 134 -8.13 98.35 25.57
CA SER A 134 -6.81 97.92 25.10
C SER A 134 -6.73 97.85 23.57
N GLU A 135 -5.52 97.85 23.00
CA GLU A 135 -5.31 98.01 21.55
C GLU A 135 -5.37 96.67 20.80
N ARG A 136 -6.23 96.61 19.77
CA ARG A 136 -6.47 95.44 18.91
C ARG A 136 -5.96 95.71 17.51
N ILE A 137 -4.96 94.95 17.05
CA ILE A 137 -4.62 94.89 15.62
C ILE A 137 -5.68 94.02 14.92
N ILE A 138 -6.36 94.57 13.91
CA ILE A 138 -7.18 93.77 12.99
C ILE A 138 -6.26 93.18 11.91
N LYS A 139 -6.12 91.86 11.93
CA LYS A 139 -5.55 91.05 10.85
C LYS A 139 -6.58 90.93 9.71
N PRO A 140 -6.15 90.67 8.45
CA PRO A 140 -7.06 90.19 7.42
C PRO A 140 -7.71 88.86 7.84
N GLU A 141 -8.82 88.53 7.20
CA GLU A 141 -9.44 87.20 7.32
C GLU A 141 -8.55 86.14 6.66
N ILE A 142 -8.64 84.90 7.13
CA ILE A 142 -7.88 83.77 6.57
C ILE A 142 -8.74 83.17 5.47
N GLU A 143 -8.22 83.12 4.24
CA GLU A 143 -8.83 82.39 3.14
C GLU A 143 -8.47 80.89 3.31
N PRO A 144 -9.44 79.99 3.50
CA PRO A 144 -9.17 78.55 3.60
C PRO A 144 -8.92 78.00 2.19
N VAL A 145 -7.65 77.95 1.82
CA VAL A 145 -7.14 77.30 0.60
C VAL A 145 -6.59 75.94 1.02
N TYR A 146 -6.86 74.90 0.22
CA TYR A 146 -6.14 73.62 0.35
C TYR A 146 -4.74 73.83 -0.22
N ASP A 147 -3.73 73.77 0.64
CA ASP A 147 -2.33 73.99 0.27
C ASP A 147 -1.71 72.72 -0.35
N SER A 148 -0.49 72.83 -0.89
CA SER A 148 0.19 71.71 -1.58
C SER A 148 0.70 70.60 -0.65
N ASP A 149 0.42 70.67 0.64
CA ASP A 149 0.89 69.78 1.71
C ASP A 149 -0.17 69.66 2.83
N ASP A 150 -1.45 69.66 2.44
CA ASP A 150 -2.56 69.29 3.33
C ASP A 150 -2.69 67.75 3.42
N SER A 151 -3.15 67.26 4.57
CA SER A 151 -3.29 65.81 4.85
C SER A 151 -4.40 65.09 4.06
N ASP A 152 -5.10 65.79 3.16
CA ASP A 152 -6.20 65.29 2.34
C ASP A 152 -6.09 65.85 0.91
N ALA A 153 -6.53 65.08 -0.08
CA ALA A 153 -6.33 65.36 -1.51
C ALA A 153 -7.67 65.50 -2.26
N GLU A 154 -7.65 66.00 -3.50
CA GLU A 154 -8.85 66.09 -4.35
C GLU A 154 -9.31 64.70 -4.82
N ASN A 155 -9.92 63.94 -3.92
CA ASN A 155 -10.55 62.64 -4.19
C ASN A 155 -11.78 62.86 -5.09
N PHE A 156 -11.66 62.53 -6.37
CA PHE A 156 -12.78 62.63 -7.33
C PHE A 156 -13.90 61.63 -7.00
N ASN A 157 -13.59 60.58 -6.26
CA ASN A 157 -14.43 59.46 -5.87
C ASN A 157 -14.86 59.52 -4.39
N THR A 158 -16.15 59.66 -4.11
CA THR A 158 -16.66 59.78 -2.73
C THR A 158 -16.93 58.41 -2.07
N ILE A 159 -16.07 57.40 -2.29
CA ILE A 159 -16.32 56.01 -1.85
C ILE A 159 -15.75 55.68 -0.47
N GLY A 160 -14.64 56.30 -0.08
CA GLY A 160 -13.95 56.00 1.18
C GLY A 160 -13.34 54.60 1.22
N ASP A 161 -13.03 54.12 2.43
CA ASP A 161 -12.39 52.82 2.67
C ASP A 161 -13.39 51.65 2.59
N ILE A 162 -13.96 51.44 1.39
CA ILE A 162 -14.85 50.32 1.08
C ILE A 162 -14.21 49.37 0.04
N PRO A 163 -14.43 48.05 0.13
CA PRO A 163 -13.81 47.10 -0.78
C PRO A 163 -14.28 47.32 -2.22
N LEU A 164 -13.33 47.63 -3.12
CA LEU A 164 -13.56 47.95 -4.54
C LEU A 164 -14.33 46.84 -5.32
N SER A 165 -14.32 45.61 -4.79
CA SER A 165 -15.18 44.49 -5.19
C SER A 165 -16.66 44.89 -5.37
N ALA A 166 -17.17 45.80 -4.54
CA ALA A 166 -18.53 46.33 -4.63
C ALA A 166 -18.85 47.09 -5.95
N TYR A 167 -17.85 47.31 -6.81
CA TYR A 167 -17.99 47.94 -8.12
C TYR A 167 -17.52 47.08 -9.30
N ASP A 168 -17.12 45.82 -9.13
CA ASP A 168 -16.49 45.03 -10.22
C ASP A 168 -17.45 44.56 -11.31
N GLU A 169 -18.73 44.35 -10.97
CA GLU A 169 -19.80 44.17 -11.96
C GLU A 169 -20.28 45.50 -12.57
N MET A 170 -19.94 46.63 -11.94
CA MET A 170 -20.50 47.94 -12.26
C MET A 170 -19.66 48.63 -13.37
N PRO A 171 -20.31 49.27 -14.37
CA PRO A 171 -19.60 50.07 -15.38
C PRO A 171 -19.06 51.41 -14.85
N HIS A 172 -19.13 51.62 -13.53
CA HIS A 172 -18.74 52.83 -12.83
C HIS A 172 -18.16 52.47 -11.45
N LEU A 173 -17.26 53.31 -10.94
CA LEU A 173 -16.55 53.14 -9.68
C LEU A 173 -16.93 54.32 -8.76
N GLY A 174 -18.03 54.15 -8.04
CA GLY A 174 -18.59 55.22 -7.20
C GLY A 174 -19.18 56.42 -7.95
N TYR A 175 -19.27 57.53 -7.23
CA TYR A 175 -19.88 58.78 -7.64
C TYR A 175 -18.97 59.98 -7.31
N ASP A 176 -19.10 61.06 -8.08
CA ASP A 176 -18.48 62.36 -7.76
C ASP A 176 -19.28 63.12 -6.69
N ILE A 177 -18.69 64.19 -6.15
CA ILE A 177 -19.33 65.05 -5.13
C ILE A 177 -20.64 65.73 -5.60
N ASN A 178 -20.97 65.63 -6.90
CA ASN A 178 -22.19 66.15 -7.52
C ASN A 178 -23.22 65.04 -7.85
N GLY A 179 -22.96 63.78 -7.49
CA GLY A 179 -23.81 62.63 -7.78
C GLY A 179 -23.73 62.10 -9.22
N LYS A 180 -22.69 62.42 -9.99
CA LYS A 180 -22.41 61.81 -11.30
C LYS A 180 -21.68 60.49 -11.13
N ARG A 181 -21.95 59.51 -11.99
CA ARG A 181 -21.23 58.22 -12.01
C ARG A 181 -19.83 58.39 -12.60
N ILE A 182 -18.82 57.89 -11.89
CA ILE A 182 -17.43 57.85 -12.36
C ILE A 182 -17.29 56.59 -13.23
N MET A 183 -17.36 56.74 -14.55
CA MET A 183 -17.32 55.59 -15.47
C MET A 183 -15.95 54.92 -15.43
N ARG A 184 -15.92 53.57 -15.40
CA ARG A 184 -14.64 52.83 -15.54
C ARG A 184 -13.97 53.19 -16.88
N PRO A 185 -12.63 53.31 -16.93
CA PRO A 185 -11.89 53.50 -18.17
C PRO A 185 -12.08 52.30 -19.11
N ALA A 186 -11.70 52.47 -20.38
CA ALA A 186 -11.82 51.39 -21.35
C ALA A 186 -10.98 50.18 -20.93
N LYS A 187 -11.62 49.01 -20.78
CA LYS A 187 -10.91 47.75 -20.50
C LYS A 187 -9.86 47.53 -21.60
N GLY A 188 -8.59 47.39 -21.19
CA GLY A 188 -7.46 47.19 -22.10
C GLY A 188 -7.58 45.90 -22.91
N SER A 189 -6.68 45.70 -23.87
CA SER A 189 -6.62 44.43 -24.59
C SER A 189 -6.30 43.30 -23.61
N ALA A 190 -6.82 42.09 -23.88
CA ALA A 190 -6.39 40.89 -23.16
C ALA A 190 -4.88 40.61 -23.35
N LEU A 191 -4.24 41.20 -24.37
CA LEU A 191 -2.79 41.22 -24.53
C LEU A 191 -2.10 42.21 -23.59
N ASP A 192 -2.72 43.34 -23.29
CA ASP A 192 -2.15 44.39 -22.43
C ASP A 192 -2.17 43.90 -20.97
N GLN A 193 -3.29 43.32 -20.53
CA GLN A 193 -3.42 42.67 -19.21
C GLN A 193 -2.48 41.46 -19.04
N LEU A 194 -2.18 40.76 -20.13
CA LEU A 194 -1.22 39.65 -20.14
C LEU A 194 0.24 40.15 -20.14
N LEU A 195 0.52 41.34 -20.69
CA LEU A 195 1.83 42.00 -20.56
C LEU A 195 2.01 42.54 -19.14
N GLU A 196 1.00 43.22 -18.59
CA GLU A 196 0.99 43.76 -17.22
C GLU A 196 1.20 42.69 -16.14
N SER A 197 0.92 41.41 -16.43
CA SER A 197 1.15 40.26 -15.54
C SER A 197 2.44 39.47 -15.80
N ILE A 198 3.20 39.82 -16.85
CA ILE A 198 4.52 39.24 -17.17
C ILE A 198 5.63 40.25 -16.91
N ASP A 199 5.54 41.42 -17.53
CA ASP A 199 6.43 42.57 -17.37
C ASP A 199 5.65 43.65 -16.58
N LEU A 200 5.70 43.54 -15.25
CA LEU A 200 5.00 44.45 -14.32
C LEU A 200 5.30 45.92 -14.65
N PRO A 201 4.30 46.83 -14.66
CA PRO A 201 4.52 48.25 -14.92
C PRO A 201 5.58 48.89 -14.02
N GLN A 202 6.41 49.76 -14.58
CA GLN A 202 7.30 50.63 -13.80
C GLN A 202 6.42 51.53 -12.92
N GLY A 203 6.48 51.31 -11.60
CA GLY A 203 5.60 51.95 -10.62
C GLY A 203 4.48 51.08 -10.05
N TRP A 204 4.33 49.83 -10.46
CA TRP A 204 3.26 48.93 -9.98
C TRP A 204 3.28 48.72 -8.46
N THR A 205 2.19 49.09 -7.80
CA THR A 205 2.02 48.96 -6.34
C THR A 205 1.30 47.68 -5.89
N GLY A 206 0.69 46.93 -6.81
CA GLY A 206 -0.23 45.84 -6.50
C GLY A 206 -1.62 46.29 -6.02
N LEU A 207 -1.84 47.59 -5.81
CA LEU A 207 -3.13 48.17 -5.46
C LEU A 207 -3.90 48.61 -6.72
N LEU A 208 -5.22 48.73 -6.59
CA LEU A 208 -6.10 49.34 -7.59
C LEU A 208 -6.31 50.82 -7.24
N ASP A 209 -6.23 51.70 -8.22
CA ASP A 209 -6.58 53.11 -8.02
C ASP A 209 -8.09 53.23 -7.76
N GLN A 210 -8.44 53.91 -6.67
CA GLN A 210 -9.82 54.09 -6.26
C GLN A 210 -10.63 54.97 -7.24
N ASN A 211 -9.97 55.83 -8.02
CA ASN A 211 -10.62 56.74 -8.98
C ASN A 211 -10.96 56.05 -10.31
N THR A 212 -10.06 55.22 -10.83
CA THR A 212 -10.19 54.62 -12.17
C THR A 212 -10.35 53.09 -12.16
N GLY A 213 -9.91 52.38 -11.12
CA GLY A 213 -9.92 50.92 -11.07
C GLY A 213 -8.94 50.24 -12.04
N SER A 214 -7.94 50.96 -12.54
CA SER A 214 -6.71 50.35 -13.09
C SER A 214 -5.69 50.10 -11.98
N SER A 215 -4.55 49.48 -12.28
CA SER A 215 -3.45 49.36 -11.31
C SER A 215 -2.96 50.76 -10.92
N LEU A 216 -2.80 50.99 -9.61
CA LEU A 216 -2.21 52.22 -9.11
C LEU A 216 -0.70 52.16 -9.39
N ASN A 217 -0.25 53.02 -10.29
CA ASN A 217 1.15 53.13 -10.69
C ASN A 217 1.74 54.42 -10.10
N LEU A 218 2.84 54.29 -9.35
CA LEU A 218 3.64 55.44 -8.90
C LEU A 218 4.30 56.14 -10.08
N THR A 219 4.41 57.46 -10.02
CA THR A 219 5.18 58.28 -10.97
C THR A 219 6.67 58.05 -10.81
N ASP A 220 7.46 58.35 -11.86
CA ASP A 220 8.92 58.32 -11.76
C ASP A 220 9.47 59.28 -10.68
N GLU A 221 8.77 60.39 -10.41
CA GLU A 221 9.14 61.36 -9.36
C GLU A 221 8.91 60.78 -7.95
N GLU A 222 7.79 60.08 -7.72
CA GLU A 222 7.54 59.35 -6.46
C GLU A 222 8.48 58.16 -6.29
N LEU A 223 8.79 57.43 -7.35
CA LEU A 223 9.78 56.34 -7.33
C LEU A 223 11.18 56.86 -7.00
N GLU A 224 11.59 58.00 -7.57
CA GLU A 224 12.81 58.68 -7.17
C GLU A 224 12.77 59.19 -5.72
N LEU A 225 11.63 59.69 -5.25
CA LEU A 225 11.48 60.19 -3.87
C LEU A 225 11.56 59.04 -2.84
N ILE A 226 10.83 57.95 -3.08
CA ILE A 226 10.89 56.72 -2.27
C ILE A 226 12.32 56.16 -2.26
N ARG A 227 12.99 56.16 -3.41
CA ARG A 227 14.40 55.77 -3.51
C ARG A 227 15.33 56.69 -2.71
N LYS A 228 15.18 58.02 -2.82
CA LYS A 228 15.97 59.00 -2.07
C LYS A 228 15.81 58.78 -0.56
N ILE A 229 14.57 58.60 -0.10
CA ILE A 229 14.24 58.28 1.31
C ILE A 229 14.90 56.97 1.76
N GLN A 230 14.80 55.89 0.97
CA GLN A 230 15.45 54.60 1.30
C GLN A 230 16.99 54.67 1.29
N GLN A 231 17.57 55.51 0.44
CA GLN A 231 19.02 55.67 0.29
C GLN A 231 19.61 56.78 1.18
N GLN A 232 18.77 57.46 1.97
CA GLN A 232 19.12 58.65 2.78
C GLN A 232 19.76 59.77 1.95
N GLU A 233 19.37 59.87 0.68
CA GLU A 233 19.73 60.97 -0.21
C GLU A 233 18.82 62.18 0.05
N ASN A 234 19.29 63.38 -0.29
CA ASN A 234 18.53 64.61 -0.08
C ASN A 234 17.26 64.63 -0.96
N THR A 235 16.09 64.85 -0.35
CA THR A 235 14.80 64.83 -1.03
C THR A 235 14.53 66.12 -1.80
N ASP A 236 14.81 67.28 -1.19
CA ASP A 236 14.76 68.59 -1.86
C ASP A 236 16.09 68.91 -2.54
N ALA A 237 16.06 69.07 -3.87
CA ALA A 237 17.22 69.42 -4.67
C ALA A 237 17.75 70.86 -4.44
N ASN A 238 17.02 71.71 -3.71
CA ASN A 238 17.39 73.11 -3.47
C ASN A 238 18.24 73.33 -2.21
N ILE A 239 18.29 72.36 -1.29
CA ILE A 239 19.03 72.48 -0.02
C ILE A 239 20.49 72.04 -0.21
N ASP A 240 21.45 72.89 0.19
CA ASP A 240 22.86 72.52 0.31
C ASP A 240 23.09 71.82 1.67
N PRO A 241 23.47 70.53 1.74
CA PRO A 241 23.73 69.85 3.02
C PRO A 241 24.93 70.41 3.80
N TYR A 242 25.72 71.32 3.21
CA TYR A 242 26.99 71.82 3.74
C TYR A 242 27.06 73.36 3.80
N GLU A 243 25.93 74.04 4.04
CA GLU A 243 25.89 75.49 4.26
C GLU A 243 26.93 75.98 5.29
N ALA A 244 27.64 77.05 4.96
CA ALA A 244 28.69 77.61 5.81
C ALA A 244 28.09 78.24 7.09
N THR A 245 28.56 77.79 8.26
CA THR A 245 28.00 78.16 9.56
C THR A 245 28.07 79.67 9.82
N ILE A 246 26.93 80.35 9.89
CA ILE A 246 26.86 81.81 10.03
C ILE A 246 27.09 82.22 11.49
N GLU A 247 28.26 82.82 11.78
CA GLU A 247 28.68 83.30 13.10
C GLU A 247 27.95 84.59 13.58
N TRP A 248 26.61 84.56 13.62
CA TRP A 248 25.76 85.70 14.02
C TRP A 248 25.93 86.15 15.48
N PHE A 249 26.45 85.27 16.35
CA PHE A 249 26.68 85.52 17.77
C PHE A 249 28.17 85.70 18.11
N THR A 250 29.02 84.74 17.75
CA THR A 250 30.46 84.68 18.09
C THR A 250 31.31 85.80 17.48
N SER A 251 30.79 86.49 16.47
CA SER A 251 31.35 87.74 15.91
C SER A 251 31.50 88.89 16.92
N LYS A 252 31.02 88.74 18.17
CA LYS A 252 31.15 89.71 19.27
C LYS A 252 31.89 89.09 20.46
N VAL A 253 33.16 89.43 20.63
CA VAL A 253 34.03 88.89 21.69
C VAL A 253 33.80 89.58 23.04
N GLU A 254 33.59 88.80 24.11
CA GLU A 254 33.49 89.31 25.49
C GLU A 254 34.87 89.67 26.08
N VAL A 255 34.93 90.75 26.87
CA VAL A 255 36.19 91.33 27.40
C VAL A 255 36.42 91.01 28.88
N MET A 256 35.40 90.57 29.61
CA MET A 256 35.43 90.31 31.05
C MET A 256 34.60 89.08 31.37
N PRO A 257 35.04 88.17 32.27
CA PRO A 257 34.21 87.04 32.69
C PRO A 257 32.90 87.51 33.32
N LEU A 258 31.81 86.77 33.06
CA LEU A 258 30.45 87.08 33.50
C LEU A 258 30.27 87.24 35.02
N THR A 259 31.19 86.73 35.84
CA THR A 259 31.16 86.88 37.31
C THR A 259 32.56 87.12 37.90
N ALA A 260 32.60 87.85 39.02
CA ALA A 260 33.83 88.25 39.72
C ALA A 260 33.97 87.57 41.11
N VAL A 261 33.69 86.26 41.19
CA VAL A 261 33.65 85.51 42.46
C VAL A 261 35.07 85.12 42.94
N PRO A 262 35.46 85.42 44.20
CA PRO A 262 36.76 85.00 44.74
C PRO A 262 36.94 83.48 44.84
N GLU A 263 38.15 82.98 44.55
CA GLU A 263 38.41 81.54 44.51
C GLU A 263 38.42 80.87 45.91
N PRO A 264 37.71 79.75 46.11
CA PRO A 264 37.73 79.05 47.40
C PRO A 264 38.99 78.18 47.58
N LYS A 265 39.57 78.19 48.78
CA LYS A 265 40.81 77.46 49.16
C LYS A 265 40.84 75.95 48.81
N ARG A 266 39.68 75.33 48.55
CA ARG A 266 39.58 73.94 48.06
C ARG A 266 40.25 73.69 46.70
N ARG A 267 40.50 74.73 45.89
CA ARG A 267 41.26 74.64 44.63
C ARG A 267 42.77 74.39 44.83
N PHE A 268 43.30 74.56 46.04
CA PHE A 268 44.75 74.54 46.33
C PHE A 268 45.19 73.50 47.37
N VAL A 269 44.32 72.57 47.75
CA VAL A 269 44.55 71.61 48.85
C VAL A 269 43.95 70.24 48.47
N PRO A 270 44.62 69.09 48.72
CA PRO A 270 44.09 67.75 48.44
C PRO A 270 42.68 67.51 48.98
N SER A 271 41.91 66.69 48.27
CA SER A 271 40.45 66.71 48.39
C SER A 271 39.95 66.02 49.67
N LYS A 272 39.14 66.75 50.45
CA LYS A 272 38.54 66.21 51.69
C LYS A 272 37.38 65.24 51.45
N HIS A 273 36.89 65.11 50.22
CA HIS A 273 35.80 64.19 49.87
C HIS A 273 36.33 62.80 49.53
N GLU A 274 37.40 62.71 48.75
CA GLU A 274 38.19 61.50 48.53
C GLU A 274 38.67 60.89 49.85
N ALA A 275 39.27 61.68 50.74
CA ALA A 275 39.68 61.23 52.07
C ALA A 275 38.51 60.64 52.90
N LYS A 276 37.28 61.17 52.73
CA LYS A 276 36.06 60.57 53.33
C LYS A 276 35.64 59.29 52.60
N ARG A 277 35.69 59.24 51.26
CA ARG A 277 35.32 58.07 50.45
C ARG A 277 36.25 56.88 50.74
N VAL A 278 37.56 57.10 50.78
CA VAL A 278 38.56 56.10 51.19
C VAL A 278 38.26 55.58 52.60
N MET A 279 37.99 56.46 53.57
CA MET A 279 37.63 56.02 54.93
C MET A 279 36.28 55.29 55.02
N LYS A 280 35.29 55.61 54.15
CA LYS A 280 34.04 54.83 54.01
C LYS A 280 34.33 53.42 53.51
N ILE A 281 35.17 53.27 52.48
CA ILE A 281 35.53 51.96 51.90
C ILE A 281 36.35 51.13 52.91
N VAL A 282 37.38 51.72 53.53
CA VAL A 282 38.17 51.06 54.59
C VAL A 282 37.29 50.62 55.76
N ARG A 283 36.27 51.41 56.12
CA ARG A 283 35.28 51.01 57.14
C ARG A 283 34.39 49.86 56.66
N ALA A 284 33.90 49.88 55.42
CA ALA A 284 33.06 48.82 54.87
C ALA A 284 33.81 47.49 54.69
N ILE A 285 35.09 47.51 54.32
CA ILE A 285 35.96 46.32 54.27
C ILE A 285 36.19 45.75 55.69
N ARG A 286 36.43 46.61 56.69
CA ARG A 286 36.56 46.16 58.11
C ARG A 286 35.26 45.62 58.69
N GLU A 287 34.12 46.13 58.25
CA GLU A 287 32.78 45.66 58.62
C GLU A 287 32.26 44.56 57.67
N GLY A 288 33.13 43.94 56.86
CA GLY A 288 32.84 42.76 56.03
C GLY A 288 31.97 43.00 54.78
N ARG A 289 31.30 44.15 54.66
CA ARG A 289 30.33 44.44 53.57
C ARG A 289 30.95 44.61 52.19
N ILE A 290 32.26 44.83 52.10
CA ILE A 290 32.99 44.86 50.82
C ILE A 290 34.03 43.75 50.85
N ILE A 291 33.81 42.74 50.02
CA ILE A 291 34.74 41.64 49.78
C ILE A 291 35.96 42.22 49.01
N PRO A 292 37.20 42.02 49.47
CA PRO A 292 38.39 42.46 48.73
C PRO A 292 38.46 41.81 47.34
N PRO A 293 38.95 42.51 46.30
CA PRO A 293 38.90 42.00 44.92
C PRO A 293 39.73 40.74 44.67
N SER A 294 40.63 40.36 45.60
CA SER A 294 41.28 39.05 45.57
C SER A 294 40.31 37.90 45.86
N LYS A 295 39.38 38.08 46.81
CA LYS A 295 38.42 37.05 47.24
C LYS A 295 37.28 36.83 46.25
N VAL A 296 36.86 37.88 45.53
CA VAL A 296 35.83 37.76 44.49
C VAL A 296 36.28 36.79 43.39
N LYS A 297 37.58 36.77 43.06
CA LYS A 297 38.15 35.80 42.11
C LYS A 297 38.17 34.36 42.64
N GLU A 298 38.34 34.17 43.94
CA GLU A 298 38.28 32.84 44.59
C GLU A 298 36.85 32.27 44.48
N GLN A 299 35.83 33.07 44.74
CA GLN A 299 34.42 32.63 44.66
C GLN A 299 33.99 32.20 43.24
N ILE A 300 34.41 32.92 42.20
CA ILE A 300 34.07 32.58 40.80
C ILE A 300 34.69 31.25 40.36
N GLU A 301 35.78 30.79 40.98
CA GLU A 301 36.33 29.45 40.74
C GLU A 301 35.59 28.36 41.52
N GLU A 302 35.04 28.67 42.69
CA GLU A 302 34.17 27.77 43.49
C GLU A 302 32.76 27.62 42.90
N GLU A 303 32.19 28.68 42.32
CA GLU A 303 30.85 28.73 41.70
C GLU A 303 30.74 27.99 40.35
N ARG A 304 31.73 27.16 39.98
CA ARG A 304 31.63 26.26 38.83
C ARG A 304 30.65 25.12 39.11
N LEU A 305 29.39 25.38 38.77
CA LEU A 305 28.21 24.53 38.89
C LEU A 305 28.46 23.05 38.54
N ASN A 306 28.79 22.26 39.56
CA ASN A 306 28.86 20.79 39.53
C ASN A 306 27.68 20.21 40.33
N TYR A 307 26.45 20.59 39.98
CA TYR A 307 25.25 19.94 40.51
C TYR A 307 24.83 18.78 39.60
N ASP A 308 24.18 17.76 40.17
CA ASP A 308 23.60 16.66 39.40
C ASP A 308 22.22 17.10 38.88
N LEU A 309 21.91 16.75 37.63
CA LEU A 309 20.62 17.06 36.99
C LEU A 309 19.62 15.90 37.12
N TRP A 310 20.10 14.69 37.41
CA TRP A 310 19.34 13.43 37.30
C TRP A 310 19.09 12.75 38.65
N ASN A 311 19.25 13.47 39.75
CA ASN A 311 19.25 12.89 41.10
C ASN A 311 17.88 12.35 41.54
N ASP A 312 16.79 12.83 40.94
CA ASP A 312 15.39 12.53 41.31
C ASP A 312 14.56 11.98 40.12
N ASP A 313 15.23 11.53 39.04
CA ASP A 313 14.66 11.16 37.74
C ASP A 313 14.04 9.73 37.73
N ASP A 314 13.24 9.39 38.75
CA ASP A 314 12.59 8.08 38.93
C ASP A 314 11.34 7.87 38.04
N ILE A 315 10.93 8.88 37.25
CA ILE A 315 9.76 8.82 36.36
C ILE A 315 10.07 7.95 35.12
N ALA A 316 9.65 6.69 35.17
CA ALA A 316 9.91 5.71 34.12
C ALA A 316 9.06 5.95 32.85
N VAL A 317 9.52 6.85 31.96
CA VAL A 317 8.90 7.17 30.65
C VAL A 317 8.46 5.91 29.89
N GLU A 318 7.17 5.81 29.58
CA GLU A 318 6.61 4.67 28.86
C GLU A 318 7.14 4.54 27.42
N ASP A 319 7.37 3.31 26.97
CA ASP A 319 7.85 2.99 25.61
C ASP A 319 6.72 3.08 24.56
N HIS A 320 6.10 4.26 24.46
CA HIS A 320 5.13 4.63 23.43
C HIS A 320 5.75 4.53 22.01
N ILE A 321 4.92 4.47 20.96
CA ILE A 321 5.38 4.25 19.58
C ILE A 321 6.31 5.38 19.10
N MET A 322 5.94 6.64 19.34
CA MET A 322 6.76 7.82 19.04
C MET A 322 8.09 7.82 19.83
N ASN A 323 8.08 7.28 21.05
CA ASN A 323 9.20 7.26 21.97
C ASN A 323 10.10 6.01 21.85
N LEU A 324 9.96 5.22 20.76
CA LEU A 324 10.72 3.99 20.54
C LEU A 324 12.25 4.22 20.59
N ARG A 325 12.84 3.87 21.74
CA ARG A 325 14.26 4.03 22.06
C ARG A 325 15.11 3.28 21.03
N ALA A 326 16.17 3.91 20.55
CA ALA A 326 17.06 3.30 19.55
C ALA A 326 17.73 2.03 20.11
N PRO A 327 17.92 0.97 19.28
CA PRO A 327 18.52 -0.27 19.75
C PRO A 327 19.96 -0.05 20.24
N LYS A 328 20.22 -0.53 21.45
CA LYS A 328 21.58 -0.54 22.03
C LYS A 328 22.47 -1.45 21.18
N LEU A 329 23.74 -1.06 21.02
CA LEU A 329 24.74 -1.93 20.38
C LEU A 329 24.88 -3.23 21.19
N PRO A 330 25.06 -4.40 20.53
CA PRO A 330 25.37 -5.63 21.24
C PRO A 330 26.71 -5.51 21.98
N PRO A 331 26.91 -6.21 23.11
CA PRO A 331 28.19 -6.26 23.78
C PRO A 331 29.21 -7.02 22.89
N PRO A 332 30.49 -6.59 22.87
CA PRO A 332 31.53 -7.26 22.08
C PRO A 332 31.63 -8.76 22.39
N THR A 333 31.66 -9.56 21.32
CA THR A 333 31.70 -11.03 21.41
C THR A 333 33.12 -11.58 21.32
N ASN A 334 33.28 -12.90 21.51
CA ASN A 334 34.59 -13.56 21.34
C ASN A 334 35.18 -13.38 19.93
N GLU A 335 34.34 -13.16 18.91
CA GLU A 335 34.77 -12.96 17.51
C GLU A 335 35.55 -11.65 17.33
N GLU A 336 35.20 -10.61 18.08
CA GLU A 336 35.85 -9.29 18.09
C GLU A 336 37.13 -9.25 18.94
N SER A 337 37.40 -10.31 19.71
CA SER A 337 38.58 -10.37 20.56
C SER A 337 39.86 -10.41 19.71
N TYR A 338 40.93 -9.76 20.19
CA TYR A 338 42.22 -9.71 19.45
C TYR A 338 42.93 -11.08 19.33
N ASN A 339 42.44 -12.10 20.03
CA ASN A 339 42.98 -13.45 20.03
C ASN A 339 41.79 -14.43 20.13
N PRO A 340 40.98 -14.54 19.06
CA PRO A 340 39.81 -15.41 19.09
C PRO A 340 40.24 -16.88 19.03
N PRO A 341 39.37 -17.80 19.47
CA PRO A 341 39.47 -19.22 19.11
C PRO A 341 39.61 -19.40 17.60
N GLU A 342 40.34 -20.44 17.18
CA GLU A 342 40.75 -20.60 15.77
C GLU A 342 39.59 -20.96 14.84
N GLU A 343 38.48 -21.42 15.41
CA GLU A 343 37.20 -21.66 14.73
C GLU A 343 36.50 -20.39 14.20
N TYR A 344 36.88 -19.20 14.67
CA TYR A 344 36.37 -17.92 14.16
C TYR A 344 37.25 -17.30 13.06
N LEU A 345 38.39 -17.91 12.74
CA LEU A 345 39.28 -17.42 11.70
C LEU A 345 38.82 -17.95 10.34
N LEU A 346 38.25 -17.07 9.52
CA LEU A 346 37.81 -17.38 8.16
C LEU A 346 38.93 -18.02 7.35
N THR A 347 38.60 -19.08 6.61
CA THR A 347 39.46 -19.67 5.59
C THR A 347 39.78 -18.67 4.47
N GLU A 348 40.82 -18.94 3.68
CA GLU A 348 41.16 -18.08 2.54
C GLU A 348 40.03 -18.00 1.49
N GLU A 349 39.19 -19.04 1.40
CA GLU A 349 38.01 -19.05 0.52
C GLU A 349 36.86 -18.19 1.07
N GLU A 350 36.51 -18.34 2.35
CA GLU A 350 35.48 -17.52 3.01
C GLU A 350 35.89 -16.05 3.07
N LYS A 351 37.16 -15.77 3.37
CA LYS A 351 37.72 -14.41 3.34
C LYS A 351 37.55 -13.80 1.95
N LYS A 352 37.85 -14.55 0.88
CA LYS A 352 37.67 -14.07 -0.49
C LYS A 352 36.20 -13.87 -0.87
N GLN A 353 35.29 -14.70 -0.33
CA GLN A 353 33.84 -14.49 -0.48
C GLN A 353 33.41 -13.19 0.22
N TRP A 354 33.84 -12.97 1.47
CA TRP A 354 33.58 -11.74 2.24
C TRP A 354 34.14 -10.49 1.55
N GLU A 355 35.36 -10.55 1.01
CA GLU A 355 35.95 -9.46 0.22
C GLU A 355 35.20 -9.20 -1.11
N SER A 356 34.46 -10.19 -1.63
CA SER A 356 33.64 -10.08 -2.84
C SER A 356 32.18 -9.65 -2.61
N LEU A 357 31.71 -9.65 -1.37
CA LEU A 357 30.41 -9.10 -0.99
C LEU A 357 30.50 -7.58 -0.84
N ASP A 358 29.48 -6.86 -1.29
CA ASP A 358 29.37 -5.41 -1.07
C ASP A 358 29.24 -5.10 0.44
N PRO A 359 29.79 -3.98 0.94
CA PRO A 359 29.91 -3.73 2.39
C PRO A 359 28.61 -3.76 3.20
N ALA A 360 27.44 -3.56 2.57
CA ALA A 360 26.14 -3.60 3.23
C ALA A 360 25.54 -5.02 3.35
N ASP A 361 25.95 -5.96 2.50
CA ASP A 361 25.44 -7.35 2.48
C ASP A 361 26.29 -8.29 3.36
N ARG A 362 27.31 -7.77 4.06
CA ARG A 362 28.22 -8.55 4.91
C ARG A 362 27.60 -8.80 6.28
N GLU A 363 27.62 -10.06 6.73
CA GLU A 363 27.23 -10.44 8.10
C GLU A 363 28.06 -9.73 9.20
N ARG A 364 29.28 -9.31 8.86
CA ARG A 364 30.28 -8.72 9.76
C ARG A 364 31.01 -7.58 9.06
N ASN A 365 31.10 -6.43 9.71
CA ASN A 365 31.86 -5.28 9.19
C ASN A 365 33.38 -5.49 9.29
N PHE A 366 33.83 -6.29 10.26
CA PHE A 366 35.24 -6.64 10.47
C PHE A 366 35.56 -8.06 10.00
N LEU A 367 36.85 -8.30 9.73
CA LEU A 367 37.41 -9.64 9.53
C LEU A 367 38.10 -10.11 10.83
N PRO A 368 37.66 -11.21 11.48
CA PRO A 368 38.33 -11.78 12.64
C PRO A 368 39.82 -12.07 12.40
N GLN A 369 40.70 -11.65 13.33
CA GLN A 369 42.15 -11.80 13.21
C GLN A 369 42.81 -12.12 14.55
N LYS A 370 43.76 -13.05 14.55
CA LYS A 370 44.45 -13.55 15.75
C LYS A 370 45.84 -12.94 15.94
N PHE A 371 45.95 -12.03 16.90
CA PHE A 371 47.20 -11.36 17.28
C PHE A 371 47.78 -11.97 18.56
N GLY A 372 48.84 -12.77 18.43
CA GLY A 372 49.51 -13.44 19.57
C GLY A 372 50.20 -12.54 20.61
N ALA A 373 49.91 -11.23 20.64
CA ALA A 373 50.22 -10.30 21.72
C ALA A 373 49.45 -8.98 21.50
N LEU A 374 48.95 -8.34 22.57
CA LEU A 374 48.20 -7.07 22.49
C LEU A 374 48.97 -5.96 21.73
N ARG A 375 50.30 -5.91 21.84
CA ARG A 375 51.18 -4.98 21.10
C ARG A 375 51.25 -5.20 19.57
N LYS A 376 50.59 -6.23 19.04
CA LYS A 376 50.48 -6.51 17.59
C LYS A 376 49.13 -6.08 17.00
N VAL A 377 48.17 -5.67 17.84
CA VAL A 377 46.83 -5.29 17.39
C VAL A 377 46.92 -3.97 16.62
N PRO A 378 46.45 -3.91 15.37
CA PRO A 378 46.45 -2.68 14.58
C PRO A 378 45.36 -1.72 15.09
N GLY A 379 45.51 -0.43 14.80
CA GLY A 379 44.39 0.51 14.89
C GLY A 379 43.32 0.13 13.88
N TYR A 380 42.09 -0.14 14.34
CA TYR A 380 41.00 -0.59 13.48
C TYR A 380 40.52 0.55 12.56
N GLN A 381 40.82 0.44 11.27
CA GLN A 381 40.65 1.53 10.30
C GLN A 381 39.19 1.93 10.09
N GLU A 382 38.27 0.97 10.20
CA GLU A 382 36.84 1.19 9.92
C GLU A 382 36.05 1.64 11.16
N SER A 383 36.72 1.81 12.31
CA SER A 383 36.10 2.30 13.56
C SER A 383 35.36 3.64 13.41
N VAL A 384 35.88 4.56 12.58
CA VAL A 384 35.20 5.83 12.27
C VAL A 384 34.01 5.61 11.33
N ARG A 385 34.12 4.67 10.38
CA ARG A 385 33.06 4.32 9.42
C ARG A 385 31.86 3.71 10.14
N GLU A 386 32.08 2.70 10.98
CA GLU A 386 31.02 2.07 11.78
C GLU A 386 30.31 3.05 12.72
N ARG A 387 31.04 4.01 13.30
CA ARG A 387 30.43 5.01 14.20
C ARG A 387 29.62 6.04 13.41
N PHE A 388 30.08 6.42 12.22
CA PHE A 388 29.32 7.27 11.31
C PHE A 388 28.06 6.57 10.79
N GLU A 389 28.18 5.34 10.30
CA GLU A 389 27.05 4.50 9.86
C GLU A 389 26.05 4.28 11.00
N ARG A 390 26.52 3.94 12.21
CA ARG A 390 25.64 3.83 13.38
C ARG A 390 24.95 5.15 13.75
N CYS A 391 25.55 6.30 13.46
CA CYS A 391 24.89 7.61 13.60
C CYS A 391 23.82 7.81 12.52
N LEU A 392 24.06 7.44 11.25
CA LEU A 392 23.02 7.44 10.22
C LEU A 392 21.82 6.56 10.63
N ASP A 393 22.09 5.36 11.17
CA ASP A 393 21.07 4.44 11.69
C ASP A 393 20.24 5.01 12.87
N LEU A 394 20.67 6.08 13.53
CA LEU A 394 19.89 6.70 14.62
C LEU A 394 18.75 7.58 14.10
N TYR A 395 18.94 8.25 12.96
CA TYR A 395 18.03 9.30 12.46
C TYR A 395 17.49 9.07 11.03
N LEU A 396 18.14 8.25 10.20
CA LEU A 396 17.66 7.91 8.85
C LEU A 396 16.90 6.58 8.79
N ALA A 397 17.23 5.62 9.66
CA ALA A 397 16.60 4.30 9.64
C ALA A 397 15.24 4.33 10.39
N PRO A 398 14.11 3.94 9.74
CA PRO A 398 12.80 3.95 10.38
C PRO A 398 12.71 2.88 11.47
N ARG A 399 12.24 3.26 12.66
CA ARG A 399 12.15 2.36 13.83
C ARG A 399 10.80 1.62 13.81
N VAL A 400 10.83 0.29 13.74
CA VAL A 400 9.63 -0.56 13.67
C VAL A 400 9.65 -1.62 14.77
N ARG A 401 8.57 -1.70 15.56
CA ARG A 401 8.37 -2.71 16.62
C ARG A 401 8.00 -4.07 16.01
N HIS A 402 9.00 -4.84 15.58
CA HIS A 402 8.80 -6.15 14.95
C HIS A 402 8.76 -7.32 15.96
N ASN A 403 7.60 -7.99 16.05
CA ASN A 403 7.41 -9.17 16.89
C ASN A 403 8.15 -10.41 16.31
N LYS A 404 9.38 -10.65 16.76
CA LYS A 404 10.15 -11.84 16.38
C LYS A 404 9.53 -13.10 16.98
N LEU A 405 9.07 -14.03 16.13
CA LEU A 405 8.50 -15.31 16.54
C LEU A 405 9.59 -16.24 17.10
N ASN A 406 9.87 -16.12 18.39
CA ASN A 406 10.76 -17.02 19.14
C ASN A 406 10.02 -18.33 19.50
N ILE A 407 9.51 -19.02 18.49
CA ILE A 407 8.71 -20.24 18.58
C ILE A 407 9.51 -21.39 17.97
N ASP A 408 9.41 -22.58 18.54
CA ASP A 408 10.04 -23.79 18.01
C ASP A 408 9.38 -24.23 16.68
N PRO A 409 10.13 -24.82 15.73
CA PRO A 409 9.56 -25.23 14.45
C PRO A 409 8.64 -26.45 14.54
N GLU A 410 8.58 -27.15 15.68
CA GLU A 410 7.77 -28.37 15.85
C GLU A 410 6.32 -28.04 16.25
N SER A 411 6.09 -27.03 17.11
CA SER A 411 4.74 -26.56 17.49
C SER A 411 3.96 -25.89 16.36
N LEU A 412 4.63 -25.55 15.24
CA LEU A 412 3.98 -25.15 13.98
C LEU A 412 3.33 -26.34 13.23
N ILE A 413 3.62 -27.58 13.62
CA ILE A 413 3.06 -28.79 13.04
C ILE A 413 1.77 -29.15 13.81
N PRO A 414 0.62 -29.34 13.14
CA PRO A 414 -0.62 -29.67 13.83
C PRO A 414 -0.55 -31.05 14.50
N GLU A 415 -1.09 -31.15 15.72
CA GLU A 415 -1.27 -32.41 16.42
C GLU A 415 -2.19 -33.35 15.59
N LEU A 416 -1.61 -34.42 15.05
CA LEU A 416 -2.31 -35.42 14.24
C LEU A 416 -1.94 -36.84 14.73
N PRO A 417 -2.89 -37.80 14.73
CA PRO A 417 -2.58 -39.19 15.09
C PRO A 417 -1.47 -39.78 14.22
N SER A 418 -0.62 -40.63 14.80
CA SER A 418 0.55 -41.12 14.10
C SER A 418 0.16 -42.04 12.93
N PRO A 419 0.88 -42.00 11.79
CA PRO A 419 0.65 -42.95 10.70
C PRO A 419 0.89 -44.43 11.06
N LYS A 420 1.36 -44.77 12.26
CA LYS A 420 1.45 -46.17 12.72
C LYS A 420 0.09 -46.71 13.14
N ASP A 421 -0.75 -45.85 13.71
CA ASP A 421 -2.03 -46.20 14.33
C ASP A 421 -3.16 -46.26 13.28
N LEU A 422 -3.00 -45.51 12.19
CA LEU A 422 -3.95 -45.37 11.08
C LEU A 422 -3.80 -46.45 9.98
N ARG A 423 -3.31 -47.64 10.35
CA ARG A 423 -3.16 -48.81 9.44
C ARG A 423 -4.51 -49.52 9.21
N PRO A 424 -4.72 -50.17 8.05
CA PRO A 424 -3.79 -50.42 6.94
C PRO A 424 -3.78 -49.30 5.87
N PHE A 425 -2.65 -49.15 5.18
CA PHE A 425 -2.49 -48.33 3.97
C PHE A 425 -1.30 -48.85 3.13
N PRO A 426 -1.23 -48.57 1.81
CA PRO A 426 -0.10 -49.01 0.99
C PRO A 426 1.23 -48.36 1.37
N ILE A 427 2.31 -49.14 1.36
CA ILE A 427 3.67 -48.71 1.72
C ILE A 427 4.68 -48.96 0.59
N ARG A 428 4.49 -50.02 -0.21
CA ARG A 428 5.46 -50.51 -1.21
C ARG A 428 4.78 -51.01 -2.49
N CYS A 429 5.51 -51.00 -3.60
CA CYS A 429 5.07 -51.66 -4.83
C CYS A 429 5.22 -53.18 -4.69
N SER A 430 4.25 -53.95 -5.16
CA SER A 430 4.26 -55.42 -5.11
C SER A 430 4.33 -56.06 -6.50
N THR A 431 3.52 -55.58 -7.45
CA THR A 431 3.52 -56.02 -8.85
C THR A 431 3.63 -54.83 -9.81
N VAL A 432 4.33 -55.07 -10.92
CA VAL A 432 4.50 -54.11 -12.02
C VAL A 432 3.97 -54.77 -13.28
N TYR A 433 2.93 -54.19 -13.87
CA TYR A 433 2.33 -54.68 -15.11
C TYR A 433 3.15 -54.10 -16.28
N GLN A 434 3.93 -54.96 -16.92
CA GLN A 434 4.82 -54.61 -18.03
C GLN A 434 4.31 -55.20 -19.33
N GLY A 435 4.33 -54.42 -20.41
CA GLY A 435 4.01 -54.90 -21.76
C GLY A 435 3.45 -53.83 -22.71
N HIS A 436 2.89 -52.74 -22.19
CA HIS A 436 2.56 -51.56 -22.99
C HIS A 436 3.84 -50.90 -23.52
N THR A 437 3.78 -50.34 -24.73
CA THR A 437 4.93 -49.70 -25.39
C THR A 437 4.94 -48.18 -25.30
N ASP A 438 3.87 -47.58 -24.76
CA ASP A 438 3.68 -46.13 -24.60
C ASP A 438 2.94 -45.86 -23.27
N LYS A 439 2.83 -44.61 -22.84
CA LYS A 439 2.23 -44.20 -21.56
C LYS A 439 0.83 -44.78 -21.35
N ILE A 440 0.51 -45.15 -20.11
CA ILE A 440 -0.82 -45.63 -19.73
C ILE A 440 -1.62 -44.44 -19.20
N ARG A 441 -2.66 -44.01 -19.93
CA ARG A 441 -3.48 -42.83 -19.54
C ARG A 441 -4.47 -43.13 -18.42
N THR A 442 -4.97 -44.36 -18.35
CA THR A 442 -6.19 -44.69 -17.61
C THR A 442 -6.19 -46.14 -17.14
N ILE A 443 -6.82 -46.37 -15.99
CA ILE A 443 -6.79 -47.64 -15.26
C ILE A 443 -8.09 -47.87 -14.50
N SER A 444 -8.62 -49.09 -14.53
CA SER A 444 -9.85 -49.46 -13.83
C SER A 444 -9.77 -50.88 -13.29
N ILE A 445 -10.32 -51.10 -12.11
CA ILE A 445 -10.44 -52.42 -11.47
C ILE A 445 -11.88 -52.91 -11.62
N ASP A 446 -12.07 -54.20 -11.85
CA ASP A 446 -13.42 -54.78 -11.91
C ASP A 446 -14.11 -54.78 -10.53
N PRO A 447 -15.45 -54.93 -10.47
CA PRO A 447 -16.19 -54.92 -9.21
C PRO A 447 -15.81 -56.02 -8.20
N GLN A 448 -15.20 -57.14 -8.62
CA GLN A 448 -14.73 -58.18 -7.69
C GLN A 448 -13.33 -57.91 -7.15
N GLY A 449 -12.48 -57.16 -7.88
CA GLY A 449 -11.11 -56.83 -7.49
C GLY A 449 -10.02 -57.73 -8.09
N LEU A 450 -10.35 -58.55 -9.09
CA LEU A 450 -9.48 -59.58 -9.67
C LEU A 450 -8.81 -59.14 -10.98
N TRP A 451 -9.46 -58.25 -11.75
CA TRP A 451 -9.12 -57.93 -13.12
C TRP A 451 -8.86 -56.44 -13.32
N LEU A 452 -7.59 -56.10 -13.49
CA LEU A 452 -7.15 -54.75 -13.77
C LEU A 452 -7.19 -54.50 -15.28
N ALA A 453 -7.87 -53.46 -15.74
CA ALA A 453 -7.84 -53.00 -17.12
C ALA A 453 -6.98 -51.73 -17.26
N THR A 454 -6.13 -51.68 -18.28
CA THR A 454 -5.27 -50.53 -18.61
C THR A 454 -5.43 -50.12 -20.07
N GLY A 455 -5.35 -48.81 -20.32
CA GLY A 455 -5.42 -48.20 -21.65
C GLY A 455 -4.22 -47.30 -21.89
N SER A 456 -3.54 -47.52 -23.00
CA SER A 456 -2.30 -46.83 -23.36
C SER A 456 -2.45 -46.07 -24.68
N ASP A 457 -1.58 -45.09 -24.86
CA ASP A 457 -1.35 -44.47 -26.16
C ASP A 457 -0.90 -45.49 -27.23
N ASP A 458 -0.40 -46.68 -26.85
CA ASP A 458 -0.07 -47.75 -27.80
C ASP A 458 -1.29 -48.32 -28.57
N GLY A 459 -2.50 -47.81 -28.30
CA GLY A 459 -3.74 -48.17 -28.98
C GLY A 459 -4.36 -49.48 -28.47
N SER A 460 -3.75 -50.12 -27.47
CA SER A 460 -4.21 -51.36 -26.87
C SER A 460 -4.92 -51.15 -25.52
N VAL A 461 -5.97 -51.95 -25.30
CA VAL A 461 -6.57 -52.20 -23.99
C VAL A 461 -6.11 -53.56 -23.52
N ARG A 462 -5.56 -53.63 -22.30
CA ARG A 462 -5.03 -54.87 -21.73
C ARG A 462 -5.70 -55.15 -20.40
N ILE A 463 -5.94 -56.44 -20.12
CA ILE A 463 -6.48 -56.90 -18.83
C ILE A 463 -5.44 -57.80 -18.17
N TRP A 464 -5.27 -57.62 -16.87
CA TRP A 464 -4.24 -58.25 -16.06
C TRP A 464 -4.84 -58.92 -14.81
N GLU A 465 -4.27 -60.05 -14.44
CA GLU A 465 -4.48 -60.69 -13.14
C GLU A 465 -3.71 -59.91 -12.06
N ILE A 466 -4.43 -59.38 -11.05
CA ILE A 466 -3.85 -58.39 -10.14
C ILE A 466 -2.65 -58.89 -9.32
N LEU A 467 -2.69 -60.14 -8.85
CA LEU A 467 -1.68 -60.69 -7.92
C LEU A 467 -0.40 -61.17 -8.60
N THR A 468 -0.47 -61.51 -9.89
CA THR A 468 0.66 -62.09 -10.64
C THR A 468 1.31 -61.10 -11.59
N GLY A 469 0.60 -60.04 -11.99
CA GLY A 469 1.03 -59.15 -13.07
C GLY A 469 0.84 -59.75 -14.47
N ARG A 470 0.21 -60.92 -14.60
CA ARG A 470 0.02 -61.62 -15.88
C ARG A 470 -1.00 -60.90 -16.75
N GLN A 471 -0.63 -60.58 -18.00
CA GLN A 471 -1.59 -60.18 -19.03
C GLN A 471 -2.47 -61.39 -19.41
N VAL A 472 -3.79 -61.24 -19.35
CA VAL A 472 -4.77 -62.26 -19.73
C VAL A 472 -5.55 -61.92 -20.99
N PHE A 473 -5.66 -60.63 -21.35
CA PHE A 473 -6.37 -60.18 -22.55
C PHE A 473 -5.66 -59.01 -23.23
N ASN A 474 -5.90 -58.84 -24.53
CA ASN A 474 -5.39 -57.74 -25.34
C ASN A 474 -6.40 -57.41 -26.46
N VAL A 475 -6.71 -56.13 -26.65
CA VAL A 475 -7.45 -55.64 -27.83
C VAL A 475 -6.77 -54.39 -28.36
N GLN A 476 -6.36 -54.43 -29.61
CA GLN A 476 -5.97 -53.23 -30.35
C GLN A 476 -7.24 -52.53 -30.84
N LEU A 477 -7.50 -51.31 -30.37
CA LEU A 477 -8.66 -50.49 -30.82
C LEU A 477 -8.25 -49.46 -31.88
N ILE A 478 -7.03 -48.93 -31.78
CA ILE A 478 -6.46 -47.93 -32.70
C ILE A 478 -5.18 -48.53 -33.29
N ASN A 479 -5.02 -48.51 -34.62
CA ASN A 479 -3.71 -48.75 -35.23
C ASN A 479 -3.01 -47.40 -35.47
N LYS A 480 -1.91 -47.16 -34.75
CA LYS A 480 -1.08 -45.94 -34.90
C LYS A 480 -0.59 -45.70 -36.33
N GLU A 481 -0.38 -46.76 -37.11
CA GLU A 481 0.05 -46.64 -38.51
C GLU A 481 -0.99 -45.95 -39.41
N ILE A 482 -2.26 -45.93 -38.97
CA ILE A 482 -3.41 -45.37 -39.69
C ILE A 482 -3.90 -44.08 -39.02
N ASN A 483 -3.83 -44.01 -37.68
CA ASN A 483 -4.31 -42.89 -36.88
C ASN A 483 -3.46 -42.75 -35.60
N ASP A 484 -2.62 -41.71 -35.56
CA ASP A 484 -1.79 -41.33 -34.40
C ASP A 484 -2.39 -40.13 -33.62
N GLU A 485 -3.50 -39.55 -34.08
CA GLU A 485 -4.21 -38.45 -33.40
C GLU A 485 -5.14 -38.97 -32.28
N ASP A 486 -5.77 -40.12 -32.48
CA ASP A 486 -6.62 -40.76 -31.48
C ASP A 486 -5.81 -41.59 -30.47
N HIS A 487 -6.27 -41.56 -29.21
CA HIS A 487 -5.70 -42.33 -28.10
C HIS A 487 -6.81 -42.88 -27.20
N ILE A 488 -6.49 -43.86 -26.36
CA ILE A 488 -7.39 -44.35 -25.30
C ILE A 488 -7.32 -43.38 -24.11
N GLU A 489 -8.30 -42.50 -23.98
CA GLU A 489 -8.30 -41.40 -22.99
C GLU A 489 -8.83 -41.84 -21.61
N SER A 490 -9.87 -42.67 -21.58
CA SER A 490 -10.48 -43.15 -20.33
C SER A 490 -11.18 -44.49 -20.51
N LEU A 491 -11.01 -45.39 -19.54
CA LEU A 491 -11.76 -46.65 -19.47
C LEU A 491 -12.34 -46.87 -18.07
N GLU A 492 -13.49 -47.53 -17.98
CA GLU A 492 -14.10 -47.87 -16.70
C GLU A 492 -14.97 -49.13 -16.81
N TRP A 493 -14.75 -50.07 -15.89
CA TRP A 493 -15.62 -51.23 -15.73
C TRP A 493 -17.02 -50.81 -15.28
N ASN A 494 -18.04 -51.51 -15.79
CA ASN A 494 -19.39 -51.39 -15.30
C ASN A 494 -19.44 -51.82 -13.83
N PRO A 495 -20.04 -51.04 -12.91
CA PRO A 495 -20.08 -51.36 -11.48
C PRO A 495 -20.91 -52.61 -11.14
N ASP A 496 -21.73 -53.13 -12.06
CA ASP A 496 -22.42 -54.41 -11.88
C ASP A 496 -21.52 -55.60 -12.27
N SER A 497 -21.08 -56.32 -11.22
CA SER A 497 -20.24 -57.51 -11.28
C SER A 497 -20.78 -58.66 -12.14
N GLN A 498 -22.08 -58.69 -12.42
CA GLN A 498 -22.70 -59.76 -13.23
C GLN A 498 -22.53 -59.58 -14.75
N THR A 499 -21.93 -58.47 -15.20
CA THR A 499 -21.97 -58.06 -16.62
C THR A 499 -20.65 -58.21 -17.37
N GLY A 500 -19.51 -58.08 -16.69
CA GLY A 500 -18.21 -58.07 -17.35
C GLY A 500 -18.03 -56.97 -18.42
N ILE A 501 -18.84 -55.90 -18.41
CA ILE A 501 -18.78 -54.83 -19.41
C ILE A 501 -17.66 -53.85 -19.05
N LEU A 502 -16.77 -53.58 -20.00
CA LEU A 502 -15.76 -52.53 -19.93
C LEU A 502 -16.10 -51.42 -20.94
N ALA A 503 -16.28 -50.18 -20.47
CA ALA A 503 -16.37 -49.02 -21.35
C ALA A 503 -14.97 -48.48 -21.64
N VAL A 504 -14.69 -48.17 -22.92
CA VAL A 504 -13.41 -47.59 -23.37
C VAL A 504 -13.68 -46.40 -24.28
N CYS A 505 -13.17 -45.22 -23.94
CA CYS A 505 -13.21 -44.03 -24.77
C CYS A 505 -11.90 -43.94 -25.58
N ALA A 506 -12.03 -43.94 -26.89
CA ALA A 506 -10.93 -43.86 -27.84
C ALA A 506 -11.33 -42.88 -28.96
N GLY A 507 -10.68 -41.72 -29.00
CA GLY A 507 -11.05 -40.64 -29.91
C GLY A 507 -12.47 -40.11 -29.70
N GLU A 508 -13.22 -39.93 -30.78
CA GLU A 508 -14.65 -39.56 -30.76
C GLU A 508 -15.59 -40.74 -30.41
N ASN A 509 -15.06 -41.96 -30.23
CA ASN A 509 -15.84 -43.18 -30.05
C ASN A 509 -15.78 -43.73 -28.61
N ILE A 510 -16.87 -44.38 -28.19
CA ILE A 510 -16.97 -45.16 -26.96
C ILE A 510 -17.27 -46.61 -27.34
N TYR A 511 -16.38 -47.52 -26.97
CA TYR A 511 -16.49 -48.95 -27.21
C TYR A 511 -16.98 -49.64 -25.94
N LEU A 512 -18.04 -50.45 -26.03
CA LEU A 512 -18.47 -51.34 -24.94
C LEU A 512 -17.96 -52.75 -25.24
N VAL A 513 -16.98 -53.19 -24.44
CA VAL A 513 -16.26 -54.45 -24.61
C VAL A 513 -16.72 -55.45 -23.55
N VAL A 514 -17.01 -56.69 -23.96
CA VAL A 514 -17.25 -57.83 -23.08
C VAL A 514 -16.15 -58.87 -23.35
N PRO A 515 -15.04 -58.84 -22.60
CA PRO A 515 -13.87 -59.66 -22.87
C PRO A 515 -14.13 -61.14 -22.55
N PRO A 516 -13.63 -62.08 -23.38
CA PRO A 516 -13.83 -63.52 -23.23
C PRO A 516 -12.91 -64.12 -22.14
N ILE A 517 -13.07 -63.64 -20.90
CA ILE A 517 -12.28 -64.04 -19.72
C ILE A 517 -13.13 -64.48 -18.53
N PHE A 518 -14.44 -64.25 -18.55
CA PHE A 518 -15.34 -64.51 -17.43
C PHE A 518 -16.12 -65.82 -17.54
N GLY A 519 -16.21 -66.39 -18.76
CA GLY A 519 -17.04 -67.55 -19.04
C GLY A 519 -18.47 -67.17 -19.42
N PHE A 520 -19.19 -68.17 -19.94
CA PHE A 520 -20.43 -67.95 -20.69
C PHE A 520 -21.48 -67.12 -19.95
N ASP A 521 -21.76 -67.40 -18.68
CA ASP A 521 -22.89 -66.79 -17.98
C ASP A 521 -22.75 -65.27 -17.80
N ILE A 522 -21.58 -64.81 -17.33
CA ILE A 522 -21.29 -63.39 -17.11
C ILE A 522 -21.21 -62.66 -18.46
N GLU A 523 -20.52 -63.24 -19.43
CA GLU A 523 -20.36 -62.61 -20.75
C GLU A 523 -21.68 -62.53 -21.52
N ASN A 524 -22.52 -63.55 -21.44
CA ASN A 524 -23.84 -63.58 -22.07
C ASN A 524 -24.78 -62.57 -21.39
N MET A 525 -24.75 -62.45 -20.06
CA MET A 525 -25.48 -61.40 -19.34
C MET A 525 -24.99 -59.99 -19.72
N GLY A 526 -23.69 -59.80 -19.94
CA GLY A 526 -23.12 -58.57 -20.49
C GLY A 526 -23.65 -58.24 -21.90
N ARG A 527 -23.51 -59.20 -22.83
CA ARG A 527 -23.96 -59.06 -24.22
C ARG A 527 -25.46 -58.79 -24.30
N LEU A 528 -26.30 -59.57 -23.64
CA LEU A 528 -27.76 -59.38 -23.62
C LEU A 528 -28.18 -58.02 -23.07
N ARG A 529 -27.51 -57.48 -22.03
CA ARG A 529 -27.79 -56.12 -21.55
C ARG A 529 -27.42 -55.05 -22.58
N ILE A 530 -26.28 -55.20 -23.26
CA ILE A 530 -25.90 -54.30 -24.35
C ILE A 530 -26.89 -54.41 -25.51
N GLU A 531 -27.28 -55.62 -25.91
CA GLU A 531 -28.19 -55.87 -27.03
C GLU A 531 -29.63 -55.40 -26.77
N SER A 532 -30.07 -55.36 -25.50
CA SER A 532 -31.44 -55.02 -25.10
C SER A 532 -31.96 -53.65 -25.58
N GLY A 533 -31.08 -52.70 -25.93
CA GLY A 533 -31.46 -51.42 -26.51
C GLY A 533 -31.88 -51.50 -27.99
N TRP A 534 -31.44 -52.53 -28.72
CA TRP A 534 -31.73 -52.67 -30.15
C TRP A 534 -33.22 -52.98 -30.36
N GLY A 535 -33.96 -51.98 -30.82
CA GLY A 535 -35.42 -52.05 -31.01
C GLY A 535 -36.24 -51.16 -30.07
N TYR A 536 -35.61 -50.40 -29.16
CA TYR A 536 -36.34 -49.44 -28.32
C TYR A 536 -37.11 -48.41 -29.16
N ASP A 537 -36.52 -47.85 -30.21
CA ASP A 537 -37.20 -46.89 -31.10
C ASP A 537 -38.36 -47.50 -31.92
N THR A 538 -38.32 -48.80 -32.22
CA THR A 538 -39.40 -49.46 -32.99
C THR A 538 -40.66 -49.71 -32.17
N PHE A 539 -40.57 -49.81 -30.84
CA PHE A 539 -41.70 -50.15 -29.96
C PHE A 539 -41.99 -49.12 -28.85
N GLY A 540 -41.03 -48.25 -28.50
CA GLY A 540 -41.00 -47.55 -27.22
C GLY A 540 -41.66 -46.17 -27.14
N ASN A 541 -42.10 -45.56 -28.26
CA ASN A 541 -42.54 -44.15 -28.27
C ASN A 541 -43.75 -43.78 -29.17
N LYS A 542 -44.37 -44.71 -29.91
CA LYS A 542 -45.48 -44.37 -30.82
C LYS A 542 -46.85 -44.15 -30.14
N THR A 543 -46.99 -44.45 -28.85
CA THR A 543 -48.30 -44.51 -28.17
C THR A 543 -48.54 -43.34 -27.20
N LYS A 544 -48.62 -42.10 -27.72
CA LYS A 544 -49.29 -40.99 -26.99
C LYS A 544 -49.68 -39.72 -27.77
N GLU A 545 -49.14 -39.47 -28.96
CA GLU A 545 -49.36 -38.19 -29.67
C GLU A 545 -50.60 -38.17 -30.59
N GLU A 546 -51.23 -39.33 -30.89
CA GLU A 546 -52.40 -39.44 -31.78
C GLU A 546 -53.76 -39.56 -31.03
N LYS A 547 -54.09 -38.62 -30.13
CA LYS A 547 -55.40 -38.60 -29.42
C LYS A 547 -56.01 -37.22 -29.10
N PHE A 548 -55.79 -36.20 -29.93
CA PHE A 548 -56.50 -34.90 -29.81
C PHE A 548 -56.83 -34.24 -31.17
N LYS A 549 -57.74 -34.86 -31.93
CA LYS A 549 -58.59 -34.20 -32.93
C LYS A 549 -59.91 -34.97 -33.04
N ASN A 550 -61.01 -34.31 -32.64
CA ASN A 550 -62.43 -34.55 -32.96
C ASN A 550 -63.28 -33.94 -31.84
N ASP A 551 -63.58 -32.65 -31.96
CA ASP A 551 -64.86 -32.07 -31.55
C ASP A 551 -65.14 -30.85 -32.45
N GLU A 552 -66.40 -30.50 -32.63
CA GLU A 552 -66.88 -29.55 -33.65
C GLU A 552 -67.38 -28.25 -32.99
N GLY A 553 -67.16 -27.09 -33.63
CA GLY A 553 -67.81 -25.83 -33.22
C GLY A 553 -67.05 -24.55 -33.52
N ASN A 554 -67.59 -23.78 -34.48
CA ASN A 554 -67.61 -22.32 -34.61
C ASN A 554 -66.38 -21.44 -34.29
N GLU A 555 -65.85 -20.84 -35.37
CA GLU A 555 -66.05 -19.41 -35.73
C GLU A 555 -65.65 -18.29 -34.73
N ASP A 556 -64.93 -17.31 -35.30
CA ASP A 556 -64.72 -15.91 -34.89
C ASP A 556 -63.86 -15.64 -33.61
N GLU A 557 -63.00 -14.62 -33.53
CA GLU A 557 -62.41 -13.70 -34.53
C GLU A 557 -61.05 -13.19 -33.98
N ASP A 558 -60.20 -12.65 -34.87
CA ASP A 558 -59.02 -11.77 -34.70
C ASP A 558 -58.30 -11.59 -33.33
N ASP A 559 -56.97 -11.80 -33.33
CA ASP A 559 -55.99 -10.75 -32.98
C ASP A 559 -54.54 -11.17 -33.39
N GLU A 560 -53.66 -10.19 -33.63
CA GLU A 560 -52.32 -10.37 -34.23
C GLU A 560 -51.18 -10.49 -33.19
N ASP A 561 -50.21 -11.41 -33.37
CA ASP A 561 -48.76 -11.09 -33.46
C ASP A 561 -47.80 -12.31 -33.58
N ASP A 562 -46.55 -12.02 -34.01
CA ASP A 562 -45.31 -12.82 -33.92
C ASP A 562 -45.25 -14.25 -34.52
N SER A 563 -45.15 -14.31 -35.85
CA SER A 563 -44.88 -15.55 -36.61
C SER A 563 -43.39 -15.96 -36.64
N ALA A 564 -43.03 -17.10 -36.02
CA ALA A 564 -41.69 -17.70 -36.12
C ALA A 564 -41.72 -19.25 -36.14
N THR A 565 -42.29 -19.84 -37.20
CA THR A 565 -42.50 -21.29 -37.33
C THR A 565 -41.21 -22.09 -37.52
N SER A 566 -40.91 -23.05 -36.63
CA SER A 566 -40.06 -24.20 -36.98
C SER A 566 -40.33 -25.46 -36.14
N THR A 567 -40.70 -26.55 -36.79
CA THR A 567 -40.87 -27.87 -36.18
C THR A 567 -39.50 -28.54 -35.98
N ALA A 568 -38.89 -28.28 -34.83
CA ALA A 568 -37.51 -28.68 -34.53
C ALA A 568 -37.33 -30.20 -34.39
N VAL A 569 -36.88 -30.85 -35.47
CA VAL A 569 -36.40 -32.24 -35.46
C VAL A 569 -35.31 -32.41 -34.38
N LYS A 570 -35.50 -33.38 -33.47
CA LYS A 570 -34.55 -33.70 -32.39
C LYS A 570 -33.20 -34.10 -33.00
N LYS A 571 -32.17 -33.28 -32.84
CA LYS A 571 -30.83 -33.51 -33.44
C LYS A 571 -30.07 -34.58 -32.67
N ASP A 572 -29.82 -35.75 -33.28
CA ASP A 572 -28.97 -36.83 -32.75
C ASP A 572 -27.68 -36.29 -32.14
N VAL A 573 -27.45 -36.52 -30.83
CA VAL A 573 -26.27 -35.97 -30.15
C VAL A 573 -25.08 -36.93 -30.23
N ALA A 574 -25.35 -38.23 -30.13
CA ALA A 574 -24.42 -39.33 -30.38
C ALA A 574 -25.19 -40.47 -31.06
N ARG A 575 -24.49 -41.34 -31.81
CA ARG A 575 -25.11 -42.47 -32.54
C ARG A 575 -24.56 -43.80 -32.06
N TRP A 576 -25.43 -44.79 -31.94
CA TRP A 576 -25.08 -46.15 -31.55
C TRP A 576 -24.99 -47.02 -32.80
N PHE A 577 -23.96 -47.85 -32.88
CA PHE A 577 -23.71 -48.77 -33.97
C PHE A 577 -23.49 -50.20 -33.43
N PRO A 578 -24.06 -51.22 -34.10
CA PRO A 578 -23.70 -52.60 -33.83
C PRO A 578 -22.27 -52.88 -34.34
N PRO A 579 -21.52 -53.79 -33.68
CA PRO A 579 -20.16 -54.12 -34.09
C PRO A 579 -20.14 -54.93 -35.38
N ASN A 580 -19.14 -54.66 -36.24
CA ASN A 580 -18.80 -55.53 -37.36
C ASN A 580 -18.23 -56.87 -36.87
N GLN A 581 -18.31 -57.94 -37.69
CA GLN A 581 -17.88 -59.29 -37.31
C GLN A 581 -16.43 -59.37 -36.77
N GLU A 582 -15.53 -58.50 -37.21
CA GLU A 582 -14.16 -58.42 -36.70
C GLU A 582 -14.08 -57.77 -35.32
N GLN A 583 -14.88 -56.72 -35.10
CA GLN A 583 -15.02 -56.05 -33.81
C GLN A 583 -15.67 -56.99 -32.77
N THR A 584 -16.65 -57.80 -33.18
CA THR A 584 -17.24 -58.84 -32.32
C THR A 584 -16.21 -59.90 -31.88
N LYS A 585 -15.26 -60.28 -32.76
CA LYS A 585 -14.14 -61.19 -32.40
C LYS A 585 -13.18 -60.57 -31.38
N LEU A 586 -13.04 -59.24 -31.36
CA LEU A 586 -12.32 -58.48 -30.34
C LEU A 586 -13.13 -58.29 -29.03
N GLY A 587 -14.34 -58.86 -28.94
CA GLY A 587 -15.22 -58.70 -27.79
C GLY A 587 -15.96 -57.36 -27.73
N ILE A 588 -15.92 -56.54 -28.79
CA ILE A 588 -16.69 -55.29 -28.87
C ILE A 588 -18.15 -55.64 -29.15
N SER A 589 -19.05 -55.20 -28.27
CA SER A 589 -20.50 -55.49 -28.31
C SER A 589 -21.35 -54.32 -28.77
N ALA A 590 -20.87 -53.08 -28.62
CA ALA A 590 -21.49 -51.87 -29.19
C ALA A 590 -20.45 -50.74 -29.33
N ILE A 591 -20.71 -49.81 -30.26
CA ILE A 591 -19.90 -48.61 -30.49
C ILE A 591 -20.82 -47.39 -30.44
N ILE A 592 -20.39 -46.32 -29.77
CA ILE A 592 -21.13 -45.05 -29.67
C ILE A 592 -20.24 -43.94 -30.21
N GLN A 593 -20.65 -43.33 -31.31
CA GLN A 593 -19.94 -42.20 -31.92
C GLN A 593 -20.49 -40.87 -31.36
N CYS A 594 -19.62 -40.11 -30.71
CA CYS A 594 -19.85 -38.72 -30.32
C CYS A 594 -19.37 -37.77 -31.45
N ARG A 595 -19.57 -36.46 -31.27
CA ARG A 595 -19.18 -35.42 -32.26
C ARG A 595 -17.79 -34.82 -32.04
N LYS A 596 -17.12 -35.19 -30.94
CA LYS A 596 -15.86 -34.67 -30.42
C LYS A 596 -15.23 -35.73 -29.50
N THR A 597 -13.91 -35.64 -29.31
CA THR A 597 -13.12 -36.57 -28.48
C THR A 597 -13.67 -36.69 -27.07
N VAL A 598 -13.84 -37.92 -26.59
CA VAL A 598 -14.34 -38.21 -25.23
C VAL A 598 -13.17 -38.46 -24.28
N LYS A 599 -12.98 -37.59 -23.28
CA LYS A 599 -11.80 -37.61 -22.40
C LYS A 599 -12.04 -38.18 -20.99
N LYS A 600 -13.30 -38.33 -20.60
CA LYS A 600 -13.72 -39.05 -19.38
C LYS A 600 -15.03 -39.79 -19.60
N VAL A 601 -15.14 -40.96 -18.98
CA VAL A 601 -16.38 -41.69 -18.69
C VAL A 601 -16.56 -41.80 -17.17
N SER A 602 -17.80 -41.88 -16.69
CA SER A 602 -18.12 -42.30 -15.33
C SER A 602 -19.48 -43.02 -15.28
N TRP A 603 -19.51 -44.27 -14.85
CA TRP A 603 -20.75 -45.05 -14.67
C TRP A 603 -21.55 -44.55 -13.46
N HIS A 604 -22.88 -44.60 -13.59
CA HIS A 604 -23.78 -44.55 -12.44
C HIS A 604 -23.77 -45.91 -11.74
N ARG A 605 -23.87 -45.91 -10.41
CA ARG A 605 -23.83 -47.08 -9.49
C ARG A 605 -24.70 -48.31 -9.83
N LYS A 606 -25.66 -48.18 -10.77
CA LYS A 606 -26.54 -49.27 -11.23
C LYS A 606 -26.08 -49.94 -12.54
N GLY A 607 -25.06 -49.43 -13.22
CA GLY A 607 -24.55 -50.02 -14.47
C GLY A 607 -25.41 -49.85 -15.74
N ASP A 608 -26.53 -49.11 -15.68
CA ASP A 608 -27.37 -48.79 -16.85
C ASP A 608 -27.04 -47.42 -17.46
N TYR A 609 -26.73 -46.43 -16.62
CA TYR A 609 -26.36 -45.08 -17.06
C TYR A 609 -24.85 -44.87 -16.94
N PHE A 610 -24.27 -44.12 -17.87
CA PHE A 610 -22.93 -43.54 -17.74
C PHE A 610 -22.89 -42.13 -18.31
N VAL A 611 -22.06 -41.28 -17.73
CA VAL A 611 -21.82 -39.91 -18.19
C VAL A 611 -20.48 -39.87 -18.93
N THR A 612 -20.41 -39.09 -20.01
CA THR A 612 -19.17 -38.83 -20.72
C THR A 612 -18.89 -37.34 -20.86
N VAL A 613 -17.60 -36.99 -20.96
CA VAL A 613 -17.14 -35.60 -21.10
C VAL A 613 -16.36 -35.43 -22.40
N SER A 614 -16.81 -34.50 -23.25
CA SER A 614 -16.12 -34.05 -24.46
C SER A 614 -15.84 -32.54 -24.36
N PRO A 615 -14.67 -32.13 -23.81
CA PRO A 615 -14.45 -30.75 -23.33
C PRO A 615 -14.75 -29.64 -24.34
N ASP A 616 -14.49 -29.90 -25.62
CA ASP A 616 -14.60 -28.95 -26.73
C ASP A 616 -16.03 -28.84 -27.32
N SER A 617 -16.95 -29.73 -26.91
CA SER A 617 -18.29 -29.91 -27.53
C SER A 617 -19.34 -28.89 -27.05
N LYS A 618 -18.93 -27.83 -26.33
CA LYS A 618 -19.81 -26.77 -25.78
C LYS A 618 -21.06 -27.35 -25.11
N ASN A 619 -22.27 -27.06 -25.61
CA ASN A 619 -23.52 -27.53 -24.98
C ASN A 619 -23.64 -29.05 -24.88
N THR A 620 -22.97 -29.81 -25.76
CA THR A 620 -22.95 -31.28 -25.74
C THR A 620 -21.68 -31.85 -25.10
N ALA A 621 -20.94 -31.04 -24.32
CA ALA A 621 -19.72 -31.45 -23.61
C ALA A 621 -19.96 -32.41 -22.43
N VAL A 622 -21.20 -32.59 -21.98
CA VAL A 622 -21.60 -33.63 -21.03
C VAL A 622 -22.80 -34.38 -21.60
N LEU A 623 -22.66 -35.69 -21.77
CA LEU A 623 -23.72 -36.57 -22.27
C LEU A 623 -24.02 -37.66 -21.25
N ILE A 624 -25.30 -37.97 -21.04
CA ILE A 624 -25.75 -39.14 -20.29
C ILE A 624 -26.23 -40.18 -21.31
N HIS A 625 -25.60 -41.35 -21.27
CA HIS A 625 -25.94 -42.51 -22.08
C HIS A 625 -26.76 -43.50 -21.22
N GLN A 626 -27.79 -44.11 -21.79
CA GLN A 626 -28.56 -45.20 -21.17
C GLN A 626 -28.42 -46.47 -22.00
N LEU A 627 -27.83 -47.51 -21.40
CA LEU A 627 -27.51 -48.76 -22.08
C LEU A 627 -28.75 -49.53 -22.51
N SER A 628 -29.71 -49.71 -21.60
CA SER A 628 -30.97 -50.44 -21.84
C SER A 628 -31.92 -49.83 -22.89
N LYS A 629 -31.53 -48.71 -23.53
CA LYS A 629 -32.34 -48.00 -24.54
C LYS A 629 -31.55 -47.50 -25.75
N HIS A 630 -30.22 -47.67 -25.76
CA HIS A 630 -29.30 -46.99 -26.70
C HIS A 630 -29.56 -45.49 -26.84
N LEU A 631 -29.97 -44.85 -25.74
CA LEU A 631 -30.38 -43.45 -25.73
C LEU A 631 -29.23 -42.59 -25.23
N SER A 632 -29.02 -41.41 -25.82
CA SER A 632 -27.96 -40.48 -25.42
C SER A 632 -28.50 -39.06 -25.37
N GLN A 633 -28.42 -38.46 -24.19
CA GLN A 633 -29.08 -37.19 -23.86
C GLN A 633 -28.04 -36.16 -23.42
N SER A 634 -28.19 -34.92 -23.88
CA SER A 634 -27.50 -33.76 -23.30
C SER A 634 -28.39 -33.15 -22.20
N PRO A 635 -28.11 -33.37 -20.90
CA PRO A 635 -28.98 -32.88 -19.81
C PRO A 635 -28.99 -31.35 -19.66
N PHE A 636 -28.07 -30.63 -20.31
CA PHE A 636 -27.90 -29.18 -20.15
C PHE A 636 -28.20 -28.41 -21.44
N LYS A 637 -29.11 -27.43 -21.36
CA LYS A 637 -29.38 -26.50 -22.48
C LYS A 637 -28.21 -25.53 -22.77
N LYS A 638 -27.35 -25.27 -21.78
CA LYS A 638 -26.19 -24.36 -21.88
C LYS A 638 -25.01 -24.91 -21.07
N SER A 639 -23.83 -25.06 -21.69
CA SER A 639 -22.57 -25.32 -20.98
C SER A 639 -21.99 -24.02 -20.37
N LYS A 640 -21.31 -24.10 -19.23
CA LYS A 640 -20.67 -22.95 -18.57
C LYS A 640 -19.18 -23.21 -18.28
N GLY A 641 -18.34 -22.90 -19.27
CA GLY A 641 -16.89 -23.16 -19.27
C GLY A 641 -16.53 -24.53 -19.86
N ILE A 642 -15.24 -24.75 -20.11
CA ILE A 642 -14.70 -26.06 -20.52
C ILE A 642 -14.87 -27.04 -19.36
N ILE A 643 -15.42 -28.23 -19.65
CA ILE A 643 -15.68 -29.30 -18.68
C ILE A 643 -14.51 -30.29 -18.68
N MET A 644 -14.06 -30.70 -17.50
CA MET A 644 -12.88 -31.54 -17.29
C MET A 644 -13.24 -32.95 -16.80
N ASP A 645 -14.25 -33.05 -15.93
CA ASP A 645 -14.70 -34.31 -15.33
C ASP A 645 -16.18 -34.20 -14.93
N ALA A 646 -16.91 -35.32 -14.90
CA ALA A 646 -18.30 -35.40 -14.47
C ALA A 646 -18.56 -36.75 -13.81
N LYS A 647 -19.21 -36.75 -12.64
CA LYS A 647 -19.45 -37.96 -11.82
C LYS A 647 -20.84 -37.96 -11.19
N PHE A 648 -21.48 -39.11 -11.17
CA PHE A 648 -22.71 -39.30 -10.40
C PHE A 648 -22.41 -39.34 -8.90
N HIS A 649 -23.32 -38.78 -8.11
CA HIS A 649 -23.27 -38.90 -6.66
C HIS A 649 -23.50 -40.37 -6.21
N PRO A 650 -22.85 -40.87 -5.14
CA PRO A 650 -22.90 -42.29 -4.75
C PRO A 650 -24.29 -42.90 -4.48
N PHE A 651 -25.29 -42.12 -4.07
CA PHE A 651 -26.68 -42.60 -3.88
C PHE A 651 -27.80 -41.59 -4.24
N LYS A 652 -27.73 -40.34 -3.76
CA LYS A 652 -28.63 -39.22 -4.17
C LYS A 652 -28.63 -39.06 -5.72
N PRO A 653 -29.74 -38.66 -6.36
CA PRO A 653 -29.87 -38.58 -7.82
C PRO A 653 -29.21 -37.32 -8.42
N GLN A 654 -27.94 -37.08 -8.08
CA GLN A 654 -27.21 -35.85 -8.42
C GLN A 654 -26.04 -36.13 -9.37
N LEU A 655 -25.74 -35.15 -10.23
CA LEU A 655 -24.59 -35.14 -11.15
C LEU A 655 -23.67 -33.98 -10.80
N PHE A 656 -22.42 -34.31 -10.50
CA PHE A 656 -21.34 -33.37 -10.23
C PHE A 656 -20.59 -33.11 -11.54
N VAL A 657 -20.46 -31.84 -11.92
CA VAL A 657 -19.82 -31.42 -13.17
C VAL A 657 -18.69 -30.44 -12.86
N ALA A 658 -17.45 -30.86 -13.08
CA ALA A 658 -16.26 -30.04 -12.89
C ALA A 658 -15.91 -29.29 -14.19
N SER A 659 -16.12 -27.97 -14.17
CA SER A 659 -15.46 -27.08 -15.14
C SER A 659 -14.04 -26.74 -14.67
N GLN A 660 -13.19 -26.22 -15.55
CA GLN A 660 -11.81 -25.80 -15.23
C GLN A 660 -11.65 -24.96 -13.94
N ARG A 661 -12.66 -24.20 -13.51
CA ARG A 661 -12.58 -23.30 -12.34
C ARG A 661 -13.59 -23.56 -11.21
N GLN A 662 -14.60 -24.42 -11.42
CA GLN A 662 -15.68 -24.62 -10.45
C GLN A 662 -16.39 -25.97 -10.64
N VAL A 663 -16.90 -26.54 -9.55
CA VAL A 663 -17.73 -27.76 -9.56
C VAL A 663 -19.19 -27.37 -9.34
N ARG A 664 -20.10 -27.96 -10.12
CA ARG A 664 -21.55 -27.73 -10.03
C ARG A 664 -22.28 -29.02 -9.73
N ILE A 665 -23.21 -28.96 -8.79
CA ILE A 665 -24.00 -30.11 -8.32
C ILE A 665 -25.43 -29.90 -8.84
N TYR A 666 -25.85 -30.73 -9.77
CA TYR A 666 -27.18 -30.72 -10.36
C TYR A 666 -28.02 -31.87 -9.81
N ASP A 667 -29.28 -31.60 -9.49
CA ASP A 667 -30.26 -32.66 -9.23
C ASP A 667 -30.88 -33.11 -10.56
N LEU A 668 -30.80 -34.41 -10.86
CA LEU A 668 -31.30 -34.97 -12.12
C LEU A 668 -32.80 -35.26 -12.10
N ALA A 669 -33.42 -35.38 -10.92
CA ALA A 669 -34.85 -35.58 -10.76
C ALA A 669 -35.61 -34.26 -10.85
N GLN A 670 -35.07 -33.19 -10.25
CA GLN A 670 -35.63 -31.83 -10.34
C GLN A 670 -35.17 -31.07 -11.60
N GLN A 671 -34.04 -31.46 -12.20
CA GLN A 671 -33.36 -30.76 -13.30
C GLN A 671 -32.82 -29.35 -12.95
N VAL A 672 -32.49 -29.13 -11.67
CA VAL A 672 -32.05 -27.84 -11.11
C VAL A 672 -30.58 -27.89 -10.65
N LEU A 673 -29.89 -26.75 -10.67
CA LEU A 673 -28.58 -26.57 -10.02
C LEU A 673 -28.77 -26.37 -8.51
N VAL A 674 -28.23 -27.28 -7.70
CA VAL A 674 -28.41 -27.27 -6.23
C VAL A 674 -27.29 -26.49 -5.53
N LYS A 675 -26.02 -26.82 -5.81
CA LYS A 675 -24.84 -26.21 -5.20
C LYS A 675 -23.76 -25.91 -6.23
N LYS A 676 -22.96 -24.87 -5.98
CA LYS A 676 -21.80 -24.46 -6.78
C LYS A 676 -20.61 -24.29 -5.85
N LEU A 677 -19.61 -25.16 -5.96
CA LEU A 677 -18.36 -25.06 -5.21
C LEU A 677 -17.41 -24.08 -5.91
N MET A 678 -16.58 -23.40 -5.12
CA MET A 678 -15.58 -22.42 -5.55
C MET A 678 -14.18 -22.87 -5.06
N PRO A 679 -13.49 -23.74 -5.82
CA PRO A 679 -12.20 -24.31 -5.40
C PRO A 679 -11.03 -23.31 -5.26
N GLY A 680 -11.13 -22.10 -5.83
CA GLY A 680 -10.05 -21.11 -5.75
C GLY A 680 -8.80 -21.48 -6.58
N VAL A 681 -8.99 -22.13 -7.73
CA VAL A 681 -7.91 -22.62 -8.61
C VAL A 681 -8.21 -22.36 -10.08
N ARG A 682 -7.17 -22.24 -10.93
CA ARG A 682 -7.34 -21.84 -12.34
C ARG A 682 -7.71 -23.00 -13.26
N LEU A 683 -7.17 -24.18 -13.00
CA LEU A 683 -7.34 -25.39 -13.84
C LEU A 683 -7.52 -26.65 -12.97
N LEU A 684 -8.77 -27.10 -12.78
CA LEU A 684 -9.08 -28.42 -12.22
C LEU A 684 -8.70 -29.54 -13.20
N SER A 685 -8.31 -30.71 -12.67
CA SER A 685 -8.00 -31.92 -13.44
C SER A 685 -9.08 -32.99 -13.27
N THR A 686 -9.21 -33.59 -12.08
CA THR A 686 -10.28 -34.56 -11.74
C THR A 686 -10.98 -34.22 -10.43
N ILE A 687 -12.17 -34.79 -10.25
CA ILE A 687 -12.88 -34.82 -8.97
C ILE A 687 -13.13 -36.26 -8.52
N ASP A 688 -13.28 -36.49 -7.22
CA ASP A 688 -13.89 -37.70 -6.71
C ASP A 688 -14.74 -37.42 -5.46
N ILE A 689 -15.79 -38.23 -5.27
CA ILE A 689 -16.78 -38.05 -4.21
C ILE A 689 -16.55 -39.13 -3.15
N HIS A 690 -16.56 -38.72 -1.88
CA HIS A 690 -16.46 -39.62 -0.72
C HIS A 690 -17.60 -40.66 -0.76
N PRO A 691 -17.43 -41.93 -0.34
CA PRO A 691 -18.49 -42.93 -0.43
C PRO A 691 -19.81 -42.55 0.27
N ARG A 692 -19.75 -41.76 1.36
CA ARG A 692 -20.93 -41.20 2.02
C ARG A 692 -21.57 -40.01 1.30
N GLY A 693 -20.95 -39.47 0.26
CA GLY A 693 -21.55 -38.47 -0.64
C GLY A 693 -21.39 -37.00 -0.24
N ASP A 694 -21.26 -36.71 1.06
CA ASP A 694 -21.30 -35.34 1.60
C ASP A 694 -19.95 -34.60 1.55
N ASN A 695 -18.90 -35.24 1.05
CA ASN A 695 -17.55 -34.71 0.95
C ASN A 695 -16.94 -34.99 -0.44
N LEU A 696 -16.16 -34.05 -0.97
CA LEU A 696 -15.58 -34.08 -2.31
C LEU A 696 -14.11 -33.72 -2.31
N LEU A 697 -13.33 -34.44 -3.11
CA LEU A 697 -11.95 -34.09 -3.45
C LEU A 697 -11.88 -33.51 -4.86
N ALA A 698 -11.10 -32.44 -5.02
CA ALA A 698 -10.75 -31.86 -6.33
C ALA A 698 -9.23 -31.75 -6.49
N SER A 699 -8.75 -32.06 -7.70
CA SER A 699 -7.34 -31.94 -8.09
C SER A 699 -7.14 -30.79 -9.07
N SER A 700 -5.91 -30.27 -9.12
CA SER A 700 -5.56 -29.21 -10.05
C SER A 700 -4.14 -29.34 -10.62
N TYR A 701 -4.00 -28.84 -11.85
CA TYR A 701 -2.71 -28.59 -12.49
C TYR A 701 -1.87 -27.55 -11.72
N ASP A 702 -2.48 -26.67 -10.93
CA ASP A 702 -1.83 -25.69 -10.04
C ASP A 702 -1.24 -26.33 -8.76
N LYS A 703 -0.86 -27.62 -8.81
CA LYS A 703 -0.23 -28.43 -7.73
C LYS A 703 -1.08 -28.69 -6.47
N ARG A 704 -2.38 -28.36 -6.48
CA ARG A 704 -3.27 -28.43 -5.31
C ARG A 704 -4.15 -29.68 -5.31
N VAL A 705 -4.32 -30.25 -4.11
CA VAL A 705 -5.41 -31.15 -3.75
C VAL A 705 -6.33 -30.40 -2.79
N LEU A 706 -7.64 -30.43 -3.04
CA LEU A 706 -8.62 -29.67 -2.28
C LEU A 706 -9.69 -30.60 -1.71
N TRP A 707 -9.92 -30.48 -0.41
CA TRP A 707 -11.02 -31.11 0.28
C TRP A 707 -12.17 -30.10 0.43
N HIS A 708 -13.31 -30.39 -0.18
CA HIS A 708 -14.57 -29.69 0.04
C HIS A 708 -15.49 -30.56 0.91
N ASP A 709 -15.79 -30.08 2.10
CA ASP A 709 -17.01 -30.50 2.78
C ASP A 709 -18.19 -29.77 2.11
N LEU A 710 -19.23 -30.50 1.70
CA LEU A 710 -20.29 -29.93 0.85
C LEU A 710 -21.30 -29.11 1.65
N ASP A 711 -21.39 -29.31 2.96
CA ASP A 711 -22.38 -28.68 3.83
C ASP A 711 -21.78 -27.57 4.70
N LEU A 712 -20.48 -27.62 4.99
CA LEU A 712 -19.75 -26.53 5.65
C LEU A 712 -19.60 -25.27 4.76
N SER A 713 -19.16 -25.41 3.50
CA SER A 713 -18.87 -24.24 2.64
C SER A 713 -18.83 -24.54 1.15
N ALA A 714 -19.04 -23.50 0.33
CA ALA A 714 -18.70 -23.55 -1.09
C ALA A 714 -17.18 -23.51 -1.34
N THR A 715 -16.38 -22.99 -0.40
CA THR A 715 -14.91 -22.97 -0.48
C THR A 715 -14.29 -24.29 0.00
N PRO A 716 -12.99 -24.57 -0.24
CA PRO A 716 -12.33 -25.77 0.28
C PRO A 716 -12.19 -25.67 1.80
N TYR A 717 -12.57 -26.73 2.53
CA TYR A 717 -12.30 -26.90 3.96
C TYR A 717 -10.79 -26.99 4.23
N LYS A 718 -10.05 -27.77 3.43
CA LYS A 718 -8.59 -27.91 3.57
C LYS A 718 -7.90 -27.95 2.21
N THR A 719 -6.85 -27.14 2.07
CA THR A 719 -5.97 -27.12 0.88
C THR A 719 -4.69 -27.89 1.16
N LEU A 720 -4.47 -28.99 0.46
CA LEU A 720 -3.31 -29.86 0.62
C LEU A 720 -2.30 -29.59 -0.52
N ARG A 721 -1.03 -29.33 -0.19
CA ARG A 721 0.03 -28.87 -1.11
C ARG A 721 1.28 -29.75 -1.05
N TYR A 722 1.12 -31.05 -1.25
CA TYR A 722 2.19 -32.06 -1.09
C TYR A 722 2.94 -32.41 -2.39
N HIS A 723 2.47 -31.93 -3.55
CA HIS A 723 2.99 -32.32 -4.87
C HIS A 723 3.82 -31.22 -5.52
N GLU A 724 4.92 -31.59 -6.18
CA GLU A 724 5.85 -30.65 -6.81
C GLU A 724 5.40 -30.21 -8.21
N LYS A 725 4.47 -30.96 -8.83
CA LYS A 725 3.88 -30.70 -10.15
C LYS A 725 2.34 -30.89 -10.15
N ALA A 726 1.74 -30.73 -11.32
CA ALA A 726 0.31 -30.90 -11.60
C ALA A 726 -0.25 -32.23 -11.07
N VAL A 727 -1.33 -32.15 -10.29
CA VAL A 727 -2.04 -33.32 -9.76
C VAL A 727 -2.98 -33.85 -10.83
N ARG A 728 -2.77 -35.09 -11.28
CA ARG A 728 -3.49 -35.68 -12.42
C ARG A 728 -4.77 -36.41 -12.03
N SER A 729 -4.73 -37.18 -10.96
CA SER A 729 -5.85 -38.02 -10.50
C SER A 729 -5.91 -38.07 -8.97
N ILE A 730 -7.13 -38.06 -8.44
CA ILE A 730 -7.44 -38.36 -7.04
C ILE A 730 -8.49 -39.48 -7.00
N LYS A 731 -8.36 -40.39 -6.04
CA LYS A 731 -9.41 -41.36 -5.69
C LYS A 731 -9.56 -41.52 -4.18
N PHE A 732 -10.80 -41.54 -3.72
CA PHE A 732 -11.19 -42.17 -2.47
C PHE A 732 -11.18 -43.69 -2.61
N HIS A 733 -10.83 -44.38 -1.54
CA HIS A 733 -11.16 -45.78 -1.38
C HIS A 733 -12.70 -45.93 -1.32
N LYS A 734 -13.26 -46.96 -1.97
CA LYS A 734 -14.73 -47.10 -2.09
C LYS A 734 -15.34 -48.15 -1.14
N GLY A 735 -14.54 -49.09 -0.63
CA GLY A 735 -14.88 -49.87 0.55
C GLY A 735 -14.68 -49.07 1.84
N ASN A 736 -15.03 -49.65 3.00
CA ASN A 736 -15.15 -48.98 4.31
C ASN A 736 -13.85 -48.43 4.95
N LEU A 737 -12.75 -48.27 4.19
CA LEU A 737 -11.50 -47.70 4.68
C LEU A 737 -11.47 -46.19 4.44
N PRO A 738 -11.18 -45.35 5.47
CA PRO A 738 -11.11 -43.88 5.34
C PRO A 738 -9.80 -43.43 4.69
N LEU A 739 -9.56 -43.86 3.44
CA LEU A 739 -8.33 -43.61 2.69
C LEU A 739 -8.61 -42.83 1.39
N PHE A 740 -7.68 -41.95 1.02
CA PHE A 740 -7.62 -41.38 -0.32
C PHE A 740 -6.18 -41.23 -0.80
N ALA A 741 -6.00 -41.20 -2.12
CA ALA A 741 -4.70 -41.08 -2.77
C ALA A 741 -4.75 -40.03 -3.88
N SER A 742 -3.61 -39.36 -4.09
CA SER A 742 -3.44 -38.33 -5.12
C SER A 742 -2.12 -38.53 -5.87
N ALA A 743 -2.18 -38.46 -7.20
CA ALA A 743 -1.05 -38.69 -8.11
C ALA A 743 -0.67 -37.41 -8.86
N SER A 744 0.63 -37.22 -9.13
CA SER A 744 1.16 -36.05 -9.82
C SER A 744 2.16 -36.40 -10.93
N ASP A 745 2.41 -35.41 -11.79
CA ASP A 745 3.45 -35.44 -12.82
C ASP A 745 4.89 -35.49 -12.27
N ASP A 746 5.06 -35.37 -10.95
CA ASP A 746 6.34 -35.56 -10.25
C ASP A 746 6.71 -37.04 -10.03
N GLY A 747 5.85 -37.98 -10.42
CA GLY A 747 6.09 -39.43 -10.26
C GLY A 747 5.74 -39.97 -8.87
N ASN A 748 5.17 -39.14 -7.99
CA ASN A 748 4.82 -39.48 -6.62
C ASN A 748 3.32 -39.74 -6.44
N ILE A 749 2.98 -40.59 -5.47
CA ILE A 749 1.62 -40.71 -4.93
C ILE A 749 1.65 -40.32 -3.46
N HIS A 750 0.76 -39.43 -3.04
CA HIS A 750 0.53 -39.14 -1.63
C HIS A 750 -0.76 -39.82 -1.17
N ILE A 751 -0.63 -40.73 -0.19
CA ILE A 751 -1.74 -41.41 0.50
C ILE A 751 -2.07 -40.66 1.78
N PHE A 752 -3.36 -40.50 2.04
CA PHE A 752 -3.91 -39.81 3.20
C PHE A 752 -4.99 -40.66 3.89
N HIS A 753 -5.10 -40.48 5.19
CA HIS A 753 -6.27 -40.83 5.99
C HIS A 753 -7.26 -39.67 5.93
N GLY A 754 -8.55 -39.98 5.88
CA GLY A 754 -9.62 -38.99 5.92
C GLY A 754 -10.88 -39.54 6.58
N THR A 755 -11.02 -39.36 7.90
CA THR A 755 -12.27 -39.72 8.59
C THR A 755 -13.28 -38.61 8.41
N VAL A 756 -14.34 -38.89 7.66
CA VAL A 756 -15.60 -38.16 7.78
C VAL A 756 -16.33 -38.70 9.00
N TYR A 757 -16.79 -37.79 9.87
CA TYR A 757 -17.66 -38.12 10.99
C TYR A 757 -19.12 -38.02 10.54
N ASP A 758 -20.02 -38.75 11.20
CA ASP A 758 -21.47 -38.69 10.90
C ASP A 758 -22.20 -37.65 11.78
N ASP A 759 -21.49 -37.01 12.71
CA ASP A 759 -21.96 -35.83 13.46
C ASP A 759 -21.61 -34.54 12.69
N LEU A 760 -22.66 -33.80 12.35
CA LEU A 760 -22.65 -32.52 11.61
C LEU A 760 -21.74 -31.45 12.21
N MET A 761 -21.44 -31.52 13.51
CA MET A 761 -20.58 -30.54 14.19
C MET A 761 -19.08 -30.87 14.11
N THR A 762 -18.70 -32.05 13.62
CA THR A 762 -17.31 -32.55 13.65
C THR A 762 -16.66 -32.58 12.27
N ASN A 763 -15.75 -31.62 12.02
CA ASN A 763 -15.04 -31.48 10.75
C ASN A 763 -14.15 -32.70 10.41
N PRO A 764 -13.97 -33.07 9.12
CA PRO A 764 -13.18 -34.23 8.72
C PRO A 764 -11.69 -34.16 9.15
N LEU A 765 -11.19 -35.21 9.81
CA LEU A 765 -9.78 -35.31 10.19
C LEU A 765 -8.94 -35.86 9.02
N LEU A 766 -7.98 -35.06 8.55
CA LEU A 766 -7.17 -35.33 7.36
C LEU A 766 -5.68 -35.43 7.72
N VAL A 767 -5.10 -36.63 7.59
CA VAL A 767 -3.73 -36.97 8.01
C VAL A 767 -2.91 -37.54 6.83
N PRO A 768 -1.70 -37.03 6.53
CA PRO A 768 -0.80 -37.64 5.54
C PRO A 768 -0.21 -38.95 6.08
N LEU A 769 -0.26 -40.03 5.29
CA LEU A 769 0.24 -41.36 5.70
C LEU A 769 1.57 -41.73 5.03
N LYS A 770 1.65 -41.61 3.70
CA LYS A 770 2.83 -42.08 2.95
C LYS A 770 2.99 -41.38 1.59
N LYS A 771 4.22 -40.94 1.29
CA LYS A 771 4.72 -40.68 -0.08
C LYS A 771 5.20 -42.01 -0.67
N LEU A 772 4.54 -42.47 -1.73
CA LEU A 772 4.99 -43.58 -2.57
C LEU A 772 5.80 -43.01 -3.74
N THR A 773 6.90 -43.68 -4.06
CA THR A 773 7.88 -43.26 -5.07
C THR A 773 8.27 -44.45 -5.95
N GLY A 774 8.58 -44.20 -7.23
CA GLY A 774 9.19 -45.22 -8.10
C GLY A 774 8.74 -45.21 -9.57
N HIS A 775 7.63 -44.55 -9.91
CA HIS A 775 7.25 -44.29 -11.30
C HIS A 775 8.30 -43.39 -11.97
N LYS A 776 8.73 -43.73 -13.18
CA LYS A 776 9.73 -42.94 -13.90
C LYS A 776 9.04 -41.76 -14.60
N ILE A 777 9.54 -40.56 -14.37
CA ILE A 777 9.09 -39.36 -15.09
C ILE A 777 9.55 -39.45 -16.55
N VAL A 778 8.62 -39.26 -17.50
CA VAL A 778 8.89 -39.26 -18.95
C VAL A 778 8.28 -37.99 -19.55
N ASN A 779 9.09 -37.22 -20.27
CA ASN A 779 8.69 -35.95 -20.90
C ASN A 779 7.96 -35.01 -19.93
N SER A 780 8.48 -34.90 -18.70
CA SER A 780 7.90 -34.17 -17.55
C SER A 780 6.57 -34.69 -17.00
N ILE A 781 5.95 -35.71 -17.60
CA ILE A 781 4.75 -36.40 -17.11
C ILE A 781 5.16 -37.53 -16.14
N GLY A 782 4.33 -37.77 -15.12
CA GLY A 782 4.56 -38.76 -14.06
C GLY A 782 3.48 -39.84 -14.04
N ILE A 783 2.55 -39.74 -13.09
CA ILE A 783 1.44 -40.69 -12.92
C ILE A 783 0.16 -40.07 -13.43
N LEU A 784 -0.51 -40.73 -14.38
CA LEU A 784 -1.67 -40.19 -15.10
C LEU A 784 -3.01 -40.54 -14.45
N ASP A 785 -3.15 -41.75 -13.90
CA ASP A 785 -4.39 -42.17 -13.23
C ASP A 785 -4.15 -43.14 -12.07
N LEU A 786 -5.14 -43.25 -11.19
CA LEU A 786 -5.18 -44.09 -10.00
C LEU A 786 -6.51 -44.84 -9.93
N ILE A 787 -6.51 -46.02 -9.31
CA ILE A 787 -7.74 -46.66 -8.83
C ILE A 787 -7.45 -47.49 -7.57
N TRP A 788 -8.28 -47.37 -6.54
CA TRP A 788 -8.21 -48.25 -5.36
C TRP A 788 -8.86 -49.59 -5.66
N HIS A 789 -8.31 -50.66 -5.10
CA HIS A 789 -9.00 -51.94 -5.02
C HIS A 789 -10.32 -51.79 -4.23
N PRO A 790 -11.42 -52.49 -4.56
CA PRO A 790 -12.73 -52.24 -3.97
C PRO A 790 -12.87 -52.65 -2.47
N LYS A 791 -11.96 -53.47 -1.94
CA LYS A 791 -12.03 -54.04 -0.57
C LYS A 791 -10.75 -53.79 0.23
N GLU A 792 -9.65 -54.46 -0.15
CA GLU A 792 -8.32 -54.30 0.45
C GLU A 792 -7.73 -52.90 0.28
N ALA A 793 -6.86 -52.51 1.22
CA ALA A 793 -6.09 -51.27 1.24
C ALA A 793 -4.96 -51.22 0.17
N TRP A 794 -5.28 -51.56 -1.08
CA TRP A 794 -4.35 -51.65 -2.20
C TRP A 794 -4.69 -50.61 -3.27
N LEU A 795 -3.65 -50.02 -3.85
CA LEU A 795 -3.78 -48.96 -4.85
C LEU A 795 -3.13 -49.39 -6.17
N PHE A 796 -3.83 -49.21 -7.28
CA PHE A 796 -3.28 -49.34 -8.63
C PHE A 796 -2.98 -47.95 -9.20
N SER A 797 -1.97 -47.85 -10.05
CA SER A 797 -1.49 -46.59 -10.63
C SER A 797 -0.99 -46.77 -12.06
N ALA A 798 -1.20 -45.79 -12.92
CA ALA A 798 -0.82 -45.78 -14.33
C ALA A 798 0.28 -44.74 -14.61
N GLY A 799 1.43 -45.19 -15.12
CA GLY A 799 2.61 -44.36 -15.34
C GLY A 799 2.79 -43.89 -16.79
N ALA A 800 3.44 -42.73 -16.94
CA ALA A 800 3.98 -42.27 -18.22
C ALA A 800 5.19 -43.09 -18.71
N ASP A 801 5.71 -43.99 -17.86
CA ASP A 801 6.80 -44.93 -18.19
C ASP A 801 6.34 -46.23 -18.86
N GLY A 802 5.06 -46.32 -19.24
CA GLY A 802 4.46 -47.51 -19.85
C GLY A 802 4.17 -48.65 -18.86
N THR A 803 4.37 -48.42 -17.55
CA THR A 803 4.03 -49.40 -16.51
C THR A 803 2.77 -49.03 -15.75
N ALA A 804 1.96 -50.02 -15.41
CA ALA A 804 1.04 -49.89 -14.28
C ALA A 804 1.66 -50.56 -13.05
N ARG A 805 1.30 -50.12 -11.85
CA ARG A 805 1.88 -50.64 -10.60
C ARG A 805 0.84 -50.79 -9.50
N LEU A 806 0.89 -51.92 -8.82
CA LEU A 806 0.15 -52.22 -7.59
C LEU A 806 0.99 -51.83 -6.37
N TRP A 807 0.37 -51.14 -5.43
CA TRP A 807 0.91 -50.79 -4.13
C TRP A 807 0.12 -51.50 -3.04
N THR A 808 0.83 -52.20 -2.15
CA THR A 808 0.26 -52.92 -1.00
C THR A 808 0.84 -52.39 0.30
N THR A 809 0.19 -52.78 1.40
CA THR A 809 0.74 -52.74 2.76
C THR A 809 2.13 -53.38 2.83
#